data_AF-N1PIU9-F1
#
_entry.id   AF-N1PIU9-F1
#
_cell.length_a   1.000
_cell.length_b   1.000
_cell.length_c   1.000
_cell.angle_alpha   90.00
_cell.angle_beta   90.00
_cell.angle_gamma   90.00
#
_symmetry.space_group_name_H-M   'P 1'
#
loop_
_entity.id
_entity.type
_entity.pdbx_description
1 polymer ?
#
loop_
_entity_poly.entity_id
_entity_poly.type
_entity_poly.pdbx_seq_one_letter_code
_entity_poly.pdbx_strand_id
1 'polypeptide(L)'
;MNGSTCAAYCNNKKFVYAGTEYSDECYCGNQIGLPYSIQNVTSCNMACAGNPSEACGGSNFISIYYANKPAPAGPVVNPGPANWTSYGCYQDSNTRTLTVGMSTPGGPSNMTVAVCTTACGKAGYTLAGLEYSQECWCDNYLASTAQTAVLTDCNMPCNGNSSEFCGAGNRLNLYASGGTKPGLKPGTSSTAQASGTAVSSSTAVSSSTAVSSSTAVISSSATSAGTGTSQVASTTSSAQASSGPSGVNLTAIAPFKYAGCYTDTNSTGRSIANRQTNDPNMTVESCIKQCSAGGYTVAGMQYAQECYCDNFLRNSPQKVADTDCSMSCVGNSGETCGAGGRNSVYTNGTIANYTAPGPLANPPGNWSFIGCLEDNANNTRVFPYEMDFPSNNSNTYCLGLCQQYGYNAAATEYGAQCFCGDPADVVNAGAATLPSSSCNVRCANDTAGSNGGEICGGQNALSYYAWTGTPLNSWTYATGNAAGAYQFLIGGVVIPLIVTPARNGKVTFVEKFGTSTNASSTGAYELDLAQLNNFTAAWRTMHVKTDVFCAASLTLPDRAGRQIDVGGWSAPSTKGVRLYWPDGSPGVAGVNDWQEDVTKLSLIMGRWYPSAMILSNGSILVVGGEQGSNGAPVPSLEVLPSPSGQVLFADYLNRTDPYNLYPFLAVMPSGNIFIQYYNEAKLLDPSSLQPVKSLPNPPGAVNNPASGRTYPFQGTMMILPQYPPYTDLEVLICGGSNPGAAIALDNCVSMHPDAPNANWTLERMPSKRVMPCITALPDGTYLIANGAHQGTAGFGLATGPNLNAVLYDPTKPRGSRMTVMANTTIARLYHSESVLLDDGRVMITGSDPEDNTNPQEYRNEVFIPPYLMGNPSRPSFNVSNLDWAYGSSQTLQILSLGGGGALRVSMMGAVASTHGNSMGQRTFFPAASCSGSSCTVTAPPNANVCPPGWFQLFVLDGKGVPSTAIWVRVGGDPAKLGNWPAGGSFSLPGTGPVQRLF
;
A
#
# COMPACT_ATOMS: atom_id res chain seq x y z
N MET A 1 -2.65 -46.35 19.45
CA MET A 1 -2.46 -45.01 20.07
C MET A 1 -3.65 -44.13 19.68
N ASN A 2 -3.99 -43.06 20.41
CA ASN A 2 -4.91 -42.00 19.96
C ASN A 2 -4.28 -40.61 20.23
N GLY A 3 -4.80 -39.53 19.66
CA GLY A 3 -4.17 -38.21 19.71
C GLY A 3 -3.95 -37.68 21.12
N SER A 4 -4.95 -37.85 21.98
CA SER A 4 -4.88 -37.43 23.40
C SER A 4 -3.83 -38.20 24.21
N THR A 5 -3.66 -39.50 23.94
CA THR A 5 -2.63 -40.32 24.62
C THR A 5 -1.23 -40.01 24.11
N CYS A 6 -1.06 -39.75 22.82
CA CYS A 6 0.23 -39.30 22.26
C CYS A 6 0.62 -37.92 22.80
N ALA A 7 -0.33 -36.98 22.87
CA ALA A 7 -0.11 -35.66 23.46
C ALA A 7 0.29 -35.74 24.94
N ALA A 8 -0.40 -36.56 25.73
CA ALA A 8 -0.06 -36.78 27.15
C ALA A 8 1.34 -37.40 27.31
N TYR A 9 1.69 -38.39 26.47
CA TYR A 9 3.00 -39.03 26.46
C TYR A 9 4.13 -38.04 26.13
N CYS A 10 3.98 -37.23 25.10
CA CYS A 10 4.98 -36.22 24.71
C CYS A 10 5.08 -35.08 25.72
N ASN A 11 3.97 -34.64 26.30
CA ASN A 11 3.98 -33.61 27.34
C ASN A 11 4.65 -34.09 28.65
N ASN A 12 4.48 -35.35 29.03
CA ASN A 12 5.21 -35.96 30.16
C ASN A 12 6.73 -35.97 29.92
N LYS A 13 7.14 -36.08 28.65
CA LYS A 13 8.54 -35.99 28.21
C LYS A 13 9.00 -34.56 27.90
N LYS A 14 8.19 -33.55 28.26
CA LYS A 14 8.48 -32.11 28.11
C LYS A 14 8.62 -31.64 26.66
N PHE A 15 8.02 -32.35 25.70
CA PHE A 15 7.93 -31.90 24.31
C PHE A 15 6.70 -31.01 24.07
N VAL A 16 6.82 -30.01 23.19
CA VAL A 16 5.74 -29.04 22.86
C VAL A 16 4.71 -29.65 21.91
N TYR A 17 5.17 -30.39 20.92
CA TYR A 17 4.37 -31.03 19.89
C TYR A 17 4.35 -32.54 20.12
N ALA A 18 3.18 -33.12 19.87
CA ALA A 18 2.98 -34.54 19.67
C ALA A 18 2.43 -34.75 18.27
N GLY A 19 2.79 -35.83 17.60
CA GLY A 19 2.30 -36.16 16.28
C GLY A 19 1.90 -37.62 16.20
N THR A 20 0.72 -37.93 15.65
CA THR A 20 0.34 -39.30 15.33
C THR A 20 0.43 -39.54 13.82
N GLU A 21 1.03 -40.67 13.46
CA GLU A 21 1.16 -41.12 12.08
C GLU A 21 0.77 -42.60 12.01
N TYR A 22 0.35 -43.04 10.83
CA TYR A 22 0.15 -44.45 10.53
C TYR A 22 -0.73 -45.22 11.54
N SER A 23 -1.83 -44.61 12.02
CA SER A 23 -2.81 -45.17 12.96
C SER A 23 -2.35 -45.33 14.42
N ASP A 24 -1.11 -45.71 14.68
CA ASP A 24 -0.64 -46.05 16.04
C ASP A 24 0.72 -45.48 16.45
N GLU A 25 1.41 -44.74 15.58
CA GLU A 25 2.71 -44.15 15.89
C GLU A 25 2.56 -42.83 16.65
N CYS A 26 3.56 -42.49 17.46
CA CYS A 26 3.59 -41.25 18.24
C CYS A 26 4.97 -40.62 18.24
N TYR A 27 5.04 -39.40 17.74
CA TYR A 27 6.23 -38.58 17.60
C TYR A 27 6.18 -37.42 18.57
N CYS A 28 7.29 -37.13 19.23
CA CYS A 28 7.40 -35.99 20.15
C CYS A 28 8.47 -35.03 19.64
N GLY A 29 8.15 -33.74 19.59
CA GLY A 29 9.08 -32.73 19.10
C GLY A 29 8.90 -31.40 19.81
N ASN A 30 9.96 -30.59 19.84
CA ASN A 30 9.85 -29.17 20.26
C ASN A 30 9.68 -28.23 19.07
N GLN A 31 9.79 -28.76 17.85
CA GLN A 31 9.61 -28.09 16.58
C GLN A 31 9.00 -29.08 15.57
N ILE A 32 8.28 -28.59 14.58
CA ILE A 32 7.85 -29.38 13.43
C ILE A 32 8.99 -29.33 12.40
N GLY A 33 9.52 -30.49 12.01
CA GLY A 33 10.69 -30.57 11.12
C GLY A 33 10.41 -29.89 9.76
N LEU A 34 11.30 -28.99 9.33
CA LEU A 34 11.22 -28.31 8.04
C LEU A 34 12.03 -29.07 6.96
N PRO A 35 11.57 -29.07 5.70
CA PRO A 35 10.37 -28.40 5.20
C PRO A 35 9.08 -29.17 5.52
N TYR A 36 8.02 -28.46 5.92
CA TYR A 36 6.68 -29.02 6.05
C TYR A 36 5.66 -28.09 5.39
N SER A 37 4.52 -28.64 4.99
CA SER A 37 3.37 -27.88 4.49
C SER A 37 2.12 -28.34 5.24
N ILE A 38 1.25 -27.40 5.60
CA ILE A 38 -0.03 -27.73 6.22
C ILE A 38 -0.97 -28.24 5.13
N GLN A 39 -1.49 -29.43 5.32
CA GLN A 39 -2.36 -30.12 4.36
C GLN A 39 -3.80 -30.09 4.84
N ASN A 40 -4.74 -30.39 3.93
CA ASN A 40 -6.15 -30.51 4.28
C ASN A 40 -6.35 -31.59 5.34
N VAL A 41 -7.26 -31.39 6.30
CA VAL A 41 -7.57 -32.34 7.37
C VAL A 41 -7.96 -33.73 6.83
N THR A 42 -8.51 -33.80 5.62
CA THR A 42 -8.86 -35.07 4.95
C THR A 42 -7.65 -35.91 4.52
N SER A 43 -6.43 -35.33 4.49
CA SER A 43 -5.19 -36.07 4.21
C SER A 43 -4.72 -36.92 5.40
N CYS A 44 -5.16 -36.59 6.62
CA CYS A 44 -5.01 -37.45 7.79
C CYS A 44 -6.22 -38.38 7.90
N ASN A 45 -6.25 -39.44 7.08
CA ASN A 45 -7.43 -40.30 6.90
C ASN A 45 -7.34 -41.68 7.58
N MET A 46 -6.28 -41.97 8.33
CA MET A 46 -6.12 -43.24 9.04
C MET A 46 -6.77 -43.17 10.41
N ALA A 47 -7.68 -44.09 10.70
CA ALA A 47 -8.32 -44.19 12.01
C ALA A 47 -7.31 -44.57 13.10
N CYS A 48 -7.36 -43.94 14.28
CA CYS A 48 -6.48 -44.27 15.40
C CYS A 48 -6.74 -45.69 15.93
N ALA A 49 -5.68 -46.47 16.15
CA ALA A 49 -5.82 -47.82 16.72
C ALA A 49 -6.46 -47.83 18.12
N GLY A 50 -6.32 -46.73 18.88
CA GLY A 50 -6.93 -46.56 20.21
C GLY A 50 -8.32 -45.92 20.19
N ASN A 51 -8.79 -45.43 19.04
CA ASN A 51 -10.10 -44.81 18.86
C ASN A 51 -10.47 -44.75 17.36
N PRO A 52 -11.22 -45.72 16.83
CA PRO A 52 -11.53 -45.78 15.40
C PRO A 52 -12.33 -44.60 14.85
N SER A 53 -12.89 -43.74 15.70
CA SER A 53 -13.63 -42.53 15.32
C SER A 53 -12.76 -41.26 15.22
N GLU A 54 -11.47 -41.37 15.50
CA GLU A 54 -10.49 -40.28 15.47
C GLU A 54 -9.45 -40.56 14.37
N ALA A 55 -8.98 -39.51 13.69
CA ALA A 55 -7.90 -39.62 12.72
C ALA A 55 -6.52 -39.50 13.39
N CYS A 56 -5.60 -40.41 13.05
CA CYS A 56 -4.20 -40.46 13.52
C CYS A 56 -3.25 -40.52 12.32
N GLY A 57 -3.17 -39.41 11.59
CA GLY A 57 -2.30 -39.26 10.42
C GLY A 57 -2.78 -39.98 9.16
N GLY A 58 -1.83 -40.22 8.25
CA GLY A 58 -1.98 -40.89 6.97
C GLY A 58 -0.63 -41.47 6.53
N SER A 59 -0.55 -42.06 5.34
CA SER A 59 0.67 -42.76 4.86
C SER A 59 1.92 -41.88 4.66
N ASN A 60 1.76 -40.55 4.63
CA ASN A 60 2.84 -39.55 4.62
C ASN A 60 2.39 -38.26 5.34
N PHE A 61 1.42 -38.36 6.24
CA PHE A 61 0.79 -37.20 6.87
C PHE A 61 0.73 -37.43 8.37
N ILE A 62 1.22 -36.46 9.13
CA ILE A 62 1.24 -36.51 10.58
C ILE A 62 0.17 -35.57 11.16
N SER A 63 -0.69 -36.10 12.02
CA SER A 63 -1.65 -35.28 12.78
C SER A 63 -0.94 -34.70 13.99
N ILE A 64 -0.81 -33.36 14.06
CA ILE A 64 -0.04 -32.67 15.11
C ILE A 64 -0.96 -32.13 16.21
N TYR A 65 -0.57 -32.34 17.45
CA TYR A 65 -1.22 -31.88 18.68
C TYR A 65 -0.23 -31.04 19.50
N TYR A 66 -0.70 -29.98 20.15
CA TYR A 66 0.11 -29.17 21.07
C TYR A 66 -0.77 -28.59 22.18
N ALA A 67 -0.21 -28.45 23.38
CA ALA A 67 -0.86 -27.78 24.50
C ALA A 67 -0.35 -26.34 24.57
N ASN A 68 -1.24 -25.36 24.83
CA ASN A 68 -0.98 -23.92 24.96
C ASN A 68 0.19 -23.58 25.94
N LYS A 69 1.43 -23.76 25.49
CA LYS A 69 2.67 -23.28 26.11
C LYS A 69 3.43 -22.46 25.05
N PRO A 70 4.06 -21.34 25.43
CA PRO A 70 4.91 -20.59 24.51
C PRO A 70 6.09 -21.45 24.05
N ALA A 71 6.36 -21.46 22.74
CA ALA A 71 7.52 -22.12 22.16
C ALA A 71 8.82 -21.43 22.64
N PRO A 72 9.87 -22.18 23.01
CA PRO A 72 11.19 -21.59 23.24
C PRO A 72 11.69 -20.90 21.97
N ALA A 73 12.34 -19.74 22.11
CA ALA A 73 12.94 -19.05 20.98
C ALA A 73 13.90 -20.00 20.24
N GLY A 74 13.61 -20.26 18.95
CA GLY A 74 14.49 -21.04 18.10
C GLY A 74 15.83 -20.32 17.86
N PRO A 75 16.80 -20.99 17.21
CA PRO A 75 18.03 -20.32 16.81
C PRO A 75 17.71 -19.11 15.92
N VAL A 76 18.41 -18.01 16.14
CA VAL A 76 18.29 -16.79 15.33
C VAL A 76 19.62 -16.43 14.69
N VAL A 77 19.60 -15.63 13.62
CA VAL A 77 20.85 -15.09 13.08
C VAL A 77 21.42 -14.12 14.11
N ASN A 78 22.60 -14.41 14.66
CA ASN A 78 23.27 -13.49 15.57
C ASN A 78 23.64 -12.23 14.76
N PRO A 79 23.21 -11.01 15.18
CA PRO A 79 23.47 -9.78 14.43
C PRO A 79 24.96 -9.39 14.37
N GLY A 80 25.81 -10.00 15.21
CA GLY A 80 27.24 -9.80 15.26
C GLY A 80 27.71 -9.31 16.63
N PRO A 81 28.73 -9.94 17.25
CA PRO A 81 29.29 -9.49 18.53
C PRO A 81 30.43 -8.47 18.32
N ALA A 82 30.53 -7.48 19.21
CA ALA A 82 31.69 -6.59 19.40
C ALA A 82 32.42 -6.14 18.11
N ASN A 83 31.91 -5.09 17.47
CA ASN A 83 32.41 -4.50 16.21
C ASN A 83 32.28 -5.39 14.95
N TRP A 84 31.62 -6.54 15.04
CA TRP A 84 31.25 -7.35 13.88
C TRP A 84 29.77 -7.19 13.56
N THR A 85 29.44 -7.22 12.28
CA THR A 85 28.06 -7.12 11.76
C THR A 85 27.79 -8.30 10.84
N SER A 86 26.63 -8.95 10.99
CA SER A 86 26.18 -10.00 10.07
C SER A 86 25.82 -9.39 8.71
N TYR A 87 26.32 -10.00 7.64
CA TYR A 87 25.99 -9.66 6.25
C TYR A 87 25.15 -10.74 5.57
N GLY A 88 24.61 -11.67 6.36
CA GLY A 88 23.71 -12.71 5.91
C GLY A 88 24.42 -13.94 5.34
N CYS A 89 23.63 -14.76 4.64
CA CYS A 89 24.07 -16.06 4.14
C CYS A 89 24.72 -15.91 2.76
N TYR A 90 25.81 -16.64 2.53
CA TYR A 90 26.52 -16.71 1.26
C TYR A 90 26.58 -18.15 0.78
N GLN A 91 26.53 -18.34 -0.53
CA GLN A 91 26.84 -19.63 -1.13
C GLN A 91 28.33 -19.92 -0.90
N ASP A 92 28.63 -21.13 -0.44
CA ASP A 92 30.00 -21.64 -0.38
C ASP A 92 30.11 -22.87 -1.26
N SER A 93 31.32 -23.20 -1.72
CA SER A 93 31.55 -24.31 -2.65
C SER A 93 33.00 -24.79 -2.60
N ASN A 94 33.39 -25.65 -3.54
CA ASN A 94 34.78 -26.06 -3.74
C ASN A 94 35.71 -24.85 -3.99
N THR A 95 35.19 -23.76 -4.57
CA THR A 95 35.84 -22.45 -4.55
C THR A 95 35.30 -21.66 -3.37
N ARG A 96 36.05 -21.69 -2.26
CA ARG A 96 35.60 -21.15 -0.97
C ARG A 96 35.29 -19.65 -1.02
N THR A 97 34.22 -19.22 -0.37
CA THR A 97 33.86 -17.80 -0.24
C THR A 97 34.82 -17.04 0.67
N LEU A 98 35.31 -17.67 1.74
CA LEU A 98 36.45 -17.23 2.54
C LEU A 98 37.51 -18.34 2.58
N THR A 99 38.77 -18.00 2.33
CA THR A 99 39.78 -19.03 2.00
C THR A 99 40.62 -19.51 3.19
N VAL A 100 40.61 -18.79 4.31
CA VAL A 100 41.47 -19.11 5.46
C VAL A 100 40.66 -19.82 6.55
N GLY A 101 40.80 -21.14 6.65
CA GLY A 101 40.21 -21.91 7.76
C GLY A 101 40.95 -21.65 9.07
N MET A 102 40.21 -21.41 10.16
CA MET A 102 40.77 -21.11 11.47
C MET A 102 40.45 -22.16 12.52
N SER A 103 41.45 -22.47 13.35
CA SER A 103 41.23 -23.22 14.59
C SER A 103 40.70 -22.29 15.68
N THR A 104 39.59 -22.65 16.30
CA THR A 104 38.95 -21.84 17.35
C THR A 104 39.19 -22.39 18.76
N PRO A 105 39.23 -21.52 19.79
CA PRO A 105 39.33 -21.95 21.18
C PRO A 105 38.17 -22.88 21.59
N GLY A 106 38.51 -24.07 22.10
CA GLY A 106 37.53 -25.09 22.48
C GLY A 106 37.12 -26.04 21.36
N GLY A 107 37.63 -25.86 20.14
CA GLY A 107 37.43 -26.76 19.01
C GLY A 107 36.02 -26.72 18.40
N PRO A 108 35.73 -27.59 17.41
CA PRO A 108 34.49 -27.59 16.63
C PRO A 108 33.21 -27.77 17.47
N SER A 109 33.30 -28.45 18.62
CA SER A 109 32.15 -28.65 19.52
C SER A 109 31.75 -27.39 20.28
N ASN A 110 32.63 -26.40 20.38
CA ASN A 110 32.39 -25.16 21.12
C ASN A 110 32.22 -23.93 20.19
N MET A 111 31.93 -24.17 18.91
CA MET A 111 31.82 -23.13 17.91
C MET A 111 30.61 -22.22 18.18
N THR A 112 30.84 -20.90 18.20
CA THR A 112 29.81 -19.86 18.28
C THR A 112 30.21 -18.71 17.36
N VAL A 113 29.26 -17.84 17.01
CA VAL A 113 29.52 -16.64 16.21
C VAL A 113 30.58 -15.77 16.89
N ALA A 114 30.51 -15.63 18.22
CA ALA A 114 31.49 -14.86 18.99
C ALA A 114 32.89 -15.48 18.98
N VAL A 115 32.98 -16.81 19.05
CA VAL A 115 34.26 -17.53 19.02
C VAL A 115 34.93 -17.37 17.65
N CYS A 116 34.19 -17.50 16.55
CA CYS A 116 34.75 -17.37 15.20
C CYS A 116 35.19 -15.93 14.89
N THR A 117 34.31 -14.94 15.11
CA THR A 117 34.62 -13.52 14.88
C THR A 117 35.80 -13.03 15.71
N THR A 118 35.91 -13.48 16.97
CA THR A 118 37.07 -13.18 17.82
C THR A 118 38.36 -13.80 17.28
N ALA A 119 38.32 -15.03 16.78
CA ALA A 119 39.47 -15.71 16.21
C ALA A 119 39.96 -15.03 14.92
N CYS A 120 39.04 -14.69 14.00
CA CYS A 120 39.36 -13.95 12.78
C CYS A 120 39.95 -12.56 13.09
N GLY A 121 39.33 -11.82 14.01
CA GLY A 121 39.81 -10.49 14.41
C GLY A 121 41.20 -10.51 15.05
N LYS A 122 41.49 -11.50 15.91
CA LYS A 122 42.84 -11.68 16.51
C LYS A 122 43.90 -12.04 15.48
N ALA A 123 43.52 -12.74 14.41
CA ALA A 123 44.39 -13.08 13.31
C ALA A 123 44.55 -11.95 12.26
N GLY A 124 43.91 -10.80 12.49
CA GLY A 124 44.02 -9.62 11.62
C GLY A 124 43.11 -9.65 10.39
N TYR A 125 42.09 -10.51 10.37
CA TYR A 125 41.11 -10.57 9.29
C TYR A 125 39.89 -9.70 9.58
N THR A 126 39.34 -9.08 8.53
CA THR A 126 38.15 -8.24 8.60
C THR A 126 36.86 -8.97 8.27
N LEU A 127 36.93 -10.19 7.72
CA LEU A 127 35.79 -11.07 7.45
C LEU A 127 35.88 -12.36 8.25
N ALA A 128 34.72 -12.83 8.72
CA ALA A 128 34.54 -14.09 9.41
C ALA A 128 33.29 -14.79 8.85
N GLY A 129 33.36 -16.09 8.66
CA GLY A 129 32.27 -16.89 8.11
C GLY A 129 32.16 -18.20 8.85
N LEU A 130 30.93 -18.57 9.20
CA LEU A 130 30.64 -19.82 9.90
C LEU A 130 29.89 -20.77 8.97
N GLU A 131 30.32 -22.02 8.93
CA GLU A 131 29.71 -23.07 8.11
C GLU A 131 29.55 -24.37 8.90
N TYR A 132 28.53 -25.14 8.53
CA TYR A 132 28.33 -26.52 9.00
C TYR A 132 28.33 -26.68 10.53
N SER A 133 27.72 -25.72 11.24
CA SER A 133 27.62 -25.66 12.73
C SER A 133 28.93 -25.42 13.49
N GLN A 134 30.08 -25.62 12.84
CA GLN A 134 31.31 -25.95 13.55
C GLN A 134 32.59 -25.42 12.91
N GLU A 135 32.50 -24.89 11.70
CA GLU A 135 33.64 -24.37 10.96
C GLU A 135 33.74 -22.85 11.07
N CYS A 136 34.96 -22.34 11.04
CA CYS A 136 35.25 -20.92 11.05
C CYS A 136 36.26 -20.58 9.96
N TRP A 137 35.89 -19.62 9.12
CA TRP A 137 36.64 -19.19 7.96
C TRP A 137 36.83 -17.69 8.01
N CYS A 138 38.00 -17.21 7.60
CA CYS A 138 38.35 -15.80 7.62
C CYS A 138 38.95 -15.36 6.30
N ASP A 139 38.85 -14.07 6.00
CA ASP A 139 39.58 -13.43 4.91
C ASP A 139 39.56 -11.90 5.12
N ASN A 140 40.21 -11.14 4.25
CA ASN A 140 40.06 -9.68 4.18
C ASN A 140 39.17 -9.24 3.01
N TYR A 141 38.88 -10.16 2.09
CA TYR A 141 38.03 -9.94 0.93
C TYR A 141 37.22 -11.19 0.62
N LEU A 142 36.04 -11.00 0.04
CA LEU A 142 35.28 -12.11 -0.54
C LEU A 142 35.97 -12.62 -1.80
N ALA A 143 35.89 -13.94 -2.06
CA ALA A 143 36.27 -14.50 -3.35
C ALA A 143 35.51 -13.79 -4.49
N SER A 144 36.13 -13.63 -5.66
CA SER A 144 35.50 -12.94 -6.82
C SER A 144 34.23 -13.61 -7.33
N THR A 145 34.00 -14.86 -6.93
CA THR A 145 32.83 -15.69 -7.26
C THR A 145 31.79 -15.72 -6.12
N ALA A 146 31.99 -14.99 -5.03
CA ALA A 146 31.09 -15.02 -3.88
C ALA A 146 29.68 -14.53 -4.27
N GLN A 147 28.67 -15.33 -3.97
CA GLN A 147 27.26 -15.01 -4.20
C GLN A 147 26.49 -15.08 -2.88
N THR A 148 25.53 -14.17 -2.70
CA THR A 148 24.59 -14.21 -1.57
C THR A 148 23.63 -15.39 -1.72
N ALA A 149 23.24 -15.99 -0.60
CA ALA A 149 22.19 -16.98 -0.48
C ALA A 149 21.01 -16.41 0.33
N VAL A 150 19.86 -17.08 0.27
CA VAL A 150 18.72 -16.72 1.12
C VAL A 150 19.12 -16.90 2.58
N LEU A 151 18.75 -15.94 3.45
CA LEU A 151 19.17 -15.95 4.85
C LEU A 151 18.79 -17.26 5.57
N THR A 152 17.64 -17.84 5.24
CA THR A 152 17.13 -19.10 5.79
C THR A 152 17.89 -20.34 5.33
N ASP A 153 18.80 -20.23 4.36
CA ASP A 153 19.66 -21.35 3.95
C ASP A 153 20.79 -21.58 4.96
N CYS A 154 21.18 -20.56 5.74
CA CYS A 154 22.14 -20.69 6.84
C CYS A 154 21.40 -21.11 8.11
N ASN A 155 20.88 -22.34 8.12
CA ASN A 155 19.91 -22.84 9.11
C ASN A 155 20.48 -23.84 10.13
N MET A 156 21.79 -24.09 10.15
CA MET A 156 22.38 -24.98 11.14
C MET A 156 22.73 -24.23 12.43
N PRO A 157 22.25 -24.67 13.60
CA PRO A 157 22.63 -24.07 14.88
C PRO A 157 24.12 -24.26 15.17
N CYS A 158 24.73 -23.30 15.84
CA CYS A 158 26.12 -23.41 16.29
C CYS A 158 26.29 -24.53 17.33
N ASN A 159 27.33 -25.36 17.19
CA ASN A 159 27.59 -26.46 18.12
C ASN A 159 27.80 -26.00 19.58
N GLY A 160 28.44 -24.84 19.76
CA GLY A 160 28.67 -24.22 21.07
C GLY A 160 27.54 -23.31 21.55
N ASN A 161 26.53 -23.03 20.70
CA ASN A 161 25.36 -22.26 21.08
C ASN A 161 24.17 -22.53 20.13
N SER A 162 23.26 -23.41 20.54
CA SER A 162 22.10 -23.78 19.73
C SER A 162 21.05 -22.68 19.58
N SER A 163 21.23 -21.50 20.19
CA SER A 163 20.35 -20.34 20.02
C SER A 163 20.74 -19.43 18.85
N GLU A 164 21.79 -19.75 18.11
CA GLU A 164 22.25 -18.97 16.96
C GLU A 164 22.66 -19.83 15.77
N PHE A 165 22.59 -19.28 14.55
CA PHE A 165 22.95 -19.99 13.32
C PHE A 165 24.45 -19.86 12.95
N CYS A 166 25.06 -20.98 12.54
CA CYS A 166 26.44 -21.15 12.09
C CYS A 166 26.50 -21.74 10.66
N GLY A 167 25.79 -21.10 9.72
CA GLY A 167 25.79 -21.50 8.31
C GLY A 167 24.93 -22.73 8.03
N ALA A 168 25.23 -23.44 6.94
CA ALA A 168 24.75 -24.78 6.63
C ALA A 168 25.71 -25.44 5.62
N GLY A 169 25.37 -26.58 5.01
CA GLY A 169 26.23 -27.20 4.00
C GLY A 169 26.28 -26.34 2.74
N ASN A 170 27.48 -25.96 2.29
CA ASN A 170 27.68 -25.03 1.17
C ASN A 170 27.04 -23.65 1.41
N ARG A 171 26.93 -23.23 2.68
CA ARG A 171 26.26 -22.01 3.10
C ARG A 171 27.03 -21.36 4.25
N LEU A 172 27.68 -20.24 3.95
CA LEU A 172 28.51 -19.51 4.88
C LEU A 172 27.72 -18.35 5.49
N ASN A 173 27.54 -18.34 6.81
CA ASN A 173 26.97 -17.21 7.53
C ASN A 173 28.07 -16.15 7.75
N LEU A 174 27.99 -15.01 7.05
CA LEU A 174 29.08 -14.04 6.92
C LEU A 174 28.98 -12.87 7.90
N TYR A 175 30.12 -12.46 8.44
CA TYR A 175 30.31 -11.33 9.34
C TYR A 175 31.48 -10.45 8.87
N ALA A 176 31.36 -9.14 9.02
CA ALA A 176 32.45 -8.20 8.75
C ALA A 176 32.70 -7.25 9.91
N SER A 177 33.98 -6.93 10.14
CA SER A 177 34.41 -6.00 11.19
C SER A 177 34.23 -4.54 10.76
N GLY A 178 33.77 -3.67 11.66
CA GLY A 178 33.68 -2.22 11.44
C GLY A 178 32.48 -1.76 10.59
N GLY A 179 31.48 -2.62 10.37
CA GLY A 179 30.22 -2.26 9.67
C GLY A 179 30.39 -1.85 8.20
N THR A 180 31.56 -2.11 7.61
CA THR A 180 31.85 -1.80 6.20
C THR A 180 31.49 -3.00 5.34
N LYS A 181 30.75 -2.78 4.24
CA LYS A 181 30.33 -3.86 3.34
C LYS A 181 31.55 -4.62 2.80
N PRO A 182 31.57 -5.97 2.88
CA PRO A 182 32.66 -6.79 2.33
C PRO A 182 32.92 -6.50 0.84
N GLY A 183 34.18 -6.24 0.49
CA GLY A 183 34.62 -6.08 -0.90
C GLY A 183 35.11 -7.39 -1.51
N LEU A 184 35.01 -7.52 -2.84
CA LEU A 184 35.62 -8.63 -3.58
C LEU A 184 37.14 -8.48 -3.64
N LYS A 185 37.86 -9.60 -3.69
CA LYS A 185 39.32 -9.63 -3.78
C LYS A 185 39.81 -8.93 -5.07
N PRO A 186 40.66 -7.90 -4.99
CA PRO A 186 41.20 -7.24 -6.18
C PRO A 186 42.02 -8.22 -7.02
N GLY A 187 41.71 -8.32 -8.32
CA GLY A 187 42.45 -9.17 -9.26
C GLY A 187 43.85 -8.61 -9.53
N THR A 188 44.87 -9.48 -9.51
CA THR A 188 46.23 -9.14 -9.96
C THR A 188 46.24 -8.94 -11.47
N SER A 189 46.22 -7.67 -11.89
CA SER A 189 46.56 -7.24 -13.24
C SER A 189 47.61 -6.12 -13.17
N SER A 190 48.62 -6.27 -14.01
CA SER A 190 49.85 -5.49 -14.18
C SER A 190 49.73 -3.96 -14.10
N THR A 191 50.67 -3.37 -13.35
CA THR A 191 51.29 -2.03 -13.47
C THR A 191 50.77 -1.05 -14.54
N ALA A 192 50.27 0.10 -14.08
CA ALA A 192 50.67 1.42 -14.56
C ALA A 192 50.47 2.47 -13.44
N GLN A 193 51.45 3.34 -13.30
CA GLN A 193 51.76 4.16 -12.13
C GLN A 193 51.31 5.62 -12.30
N ALA A 194 50.81 6.21 -11.20
CA ALA A 194 50.77 7.63 -10.80
C ALA A 194 50.07 8.66 -11.73
N SER A 195 49.31 9.63 -11.24
CA SER A 195 49.66 10.55 -10.15
C SER A 195 48.42 11.20 -9.55
N GLY A 196 48.44 11.45 -8.24
CA GLY A 196 47.35 12.11 -7.53
C GLY A 196 47.43 13.64 -7.53
N THR A 197 46.33 14.28 -7.14
CA THR A 197 46.38 15.48 -6.30
C THR A 197 45.09 15.55 -5.48
N ALA A 198 45.25 15.69 -4.17
CA ALA A 198 44.19 15.99 -3.22
C ALA A 198 43.77 17.47 -3.32
N VAL A 199 42.55 17.82 -2.92
CA VAL A 199 42.26 18.80 -1.84
C VAL A 199 40.74 18.94 -1.62
N SER A 200 40.44 18.95 -0.32
CA SER A 200 39.26 19.20 0.49
C SER A 200 38.30 20.36 0.15
N SER A 201 37.01 20.11 0.45
CA SER A 201 35.99 20.95 1.15
C SER A 201 35.97 22.49 1.03
N SER A 202 34.79 23.07 0.75
CA SER A 202 33.99 23.88 1.71
C SER A 202 32.78 24.64 1.09
N THR A 203 31.61 24.51 1.75
CA THR A 203 30.54 25.50 2.04
C THR A 203 29.90 26.43 0.97
N ALA A 204 28.57 26.27 0.84
CA ALA A 204 27.46 27.24 0.90
C ALA A 204 27.52 28.63 0.21
N VAL A 205 26.44 28.99 -0.51
CA VAL A 205 25.44 30.03 -0.15
C VAL A 205 24.54 30.38 -1.37
N SER A 206 23.23 30.25 -1.13
CA SER A 206 22.04 31.03 -1.54
C SER A 206 21.73 31.53 -2.96
N SER A 207 20.41 31.51 -3.20
CA SER A 207 19.54 32.44 -3.98
C SER A 207 19.67 32.42 -5.51
N SER A 208 18.62 32.56 -6.33
CA SER A 208 17.17 32.71 -6.18
C SER A 208 16.57 32.76 -7.60
N THR A 209 15.25 32.51 -7.73
CA THR A 209 14.36 32.87 -8.88
C THR A 209 14.64 32.22 -10.24
N ALA A 210 13.70 31.97 -11.12
CA ALA A 210 12.25 31.77 -11.11
C ALA A 210 11.91 31.28 -12.54
N VAL A 211 11.03 30.29 -12.63
CA VAL A 211 9.97 30.09 -13.64
C VAL A 211 10.20 30.71 -15.03
N SER A 212 10.24 29.88 -16.08
CA SER A 212 9.16 29.85 -17.07
C SER A 212 9.32 28.72 -18.09
N SER A 213 8.22 27.99 -18.22
CA SER A 213 7.78 27.06 -19.23
C SER A 213 7.62 27.69 -20.62
N SER A 214 7.91 26.93 -21.68
CA SER A 214 6.97 26.76 -22.80
C SER A 214 7.37 25.60 -23.71
N THR A 215 6.37 24.77 -23.99
CA THR A 215 6.25 23.80 -25.07
C THR A 215 6.24 24.45 -26.45
N ALA A 216 6.75 23.74 -27.47
CA ALA A 216 5.99 23.32 -28.68
C ALA A 216 6.82 23.32 -29.99
N VAL A 217 7.05 22.09 -30.49
CA VAL A 217 6.90 21.56 -31.87
C VAL A 217 7.09 22.42 -33.14
N ILE A 218 7.81 21.77 -34.10
CA ILE A 218 7.53 21.61 -35.55
C ILE A 218 8.11 22.64 -36.56
N SER A 219 9.12 22.12 -37.28
CA SER A 219 9.30 22.08 -38.75
C SER A 219 9.90 23.23 -39.57
N SER A 220 10.91 22.78 -40.32
CA SER A 220 11.12 22.91 -41.78
C SER A 220 11.77 24.16 -42.40
N SER A 221 12.90 23.85 -43.05
CA SER A 221 13.35 24.25 -44.40
C SER A 221 13.96 25.63 -44.67
N ALA A 222 15.25 25.56 -45.09
CA ALA A 222 15.94 26.22 -46.22
C ALA A 222 15.78 27.76 -46.40
N THR A 223 16.80 28.56 -46.74
CA THR A 223 17.83 28.36 -47.78
C THR A 223 18.91 29.45 -47.67
N SER A 224 20.15 29.05 -47.95
CA SER A 224 21.34 29.75 -48.49
C SER A 224 21.38 31.26 -48.81
N ALA A 225 22.49 31.90 -48.43
CA ALA A 225 23.50 32.60 -49.28
C ALA A 225 24.61 33.11 -48.34
N GLY A 226 25.93 33.04 -48.55
CA GLY A 226 26.73 32.91 -49.76
C GLY A 226 27.67 34.12 -49.84
N THR A 227 29.00 33.89 -49.75
CA THR A 227 30.19 34.71 -50.15
C THR A 227 31.30 34.53 -49.12
N GLY A 228 32.58 34.26 -49.41
CA GLY A 228 33.31 34.02 -50.64
C GLY A 228 34.81 34.12 -50.34
N THR A 229 35.60 33.09 -50.73
CA THR A 229 37.02 33.12 -51.22
C THR A 229 38.14 33.66 -50.29
N SER A 230 39.39 33.19 -50.27
CA SER A 230 40.15 32.22 -51.09
C SER A 230 41.54 31.94 -50.46
N GLN A 231 41.97 30.66 -50.56
CA GLN A 231 43.33 30.10 -50.83
C GLN A 231 44.54 30.47 -49.91
N VAL A 232 45.63 29.69 -49.71
CA VAL A 232 46.41 28.73 -50.55
C VAL A 232 47.24 27.78 -49.63
N ALA A 233 47.32 26.48 -50.03
CA ALA A 233 48.38 25.43 -49.90
C ALA A 233 49.04 25.08 -48.53
N SER A 234 49.49 23.85 -48.21
CA SER A 234 49.79 22.64 -49.00
C SER A 234 49.89 21.36 -48.14
N THR A 235 49.46 20.25 -48.76
CA THR A 235 49.94 18.84 -48.72
C THR A 235 49.95 18.01 -47.43
N THR A 236 49.03 17.04 -47.37
CA THR A 236 49.39 15.61 -47.22
C THR A 236 48.30 14.70 -47.84
N SER A 237 48.76 13.80 -48.71
CA SER A 237 48.20 12.57 -49.29
C SER A 237 46.81 12.10 -48.84
N SER A 238 45.81 12.19 -49.73
CA SER A 238 44.50 11.51 -49.60
C SER A 238 44.37 10.37 -50.61
N ALA A 239 44.14 9.16 -50.11
CA ALA A 239 43.72 8.01 -50.92
C ALA A 239 42.30 8.25 -51.49
N GLN A 240 42.14 7.84 -52.74
CA GLN A 240 41.01 8.07 -53.63
C GLN A 240 39.79 7.22 -53.23
N ALA A 241 38.59 7.80 -53.31
CA ALA A 241 37.32 7.11 -53.15
C ALA A 241 37.11 6.09 -54.29
N SER A 242 36.78 4.83 -53.96
CA SER A 242 36.39 3.84 -54.97
C SER A 242 35.02 4.17 -55.55
N SER A 243 34.96 4.29 -56.87
CA SER A 243 33.72 4.36 -57.64
C SER A 243 32.92 3.07 -57.44
N GLY A 244 31.63 3.19 -57.13
CA GLY A 244 30.72 2.04 -57.12
C GLY A 244 30.61 1.36 -58.50
N PRO A 245 29.82 0.28 -58.62
CA PRO A 245 29.65 -0.45 -59.87
C PRO A 245 29.23 0.49 -61.02
N SER A 246 29.83 0.31 -62.20
CA SER A 246 29.42 1.03 -63.41
C SER A 246 27.99 0.61 -63.80
N GLY A 247 27.30 1.42 -64.63
CA GLY A 247 25.98 1.05 -65.17
C GLY A 247 24.75 1.41 -64.33
N VAL A 248 24.92 1.79 -63.06
CA VAL A 248 23.82 2.16 -62.15
C VAL A 248 23.35 3.61 -62.35
N ASN A 249 22.04 3.82 -62.43
CA ASN A 249 21.40 5.13 -62.46
C ASN A 249 21.37 5.75 -61.05
N LEU A 250 22.44 6.48 -60.71
CA LEU A 250 22.63 7.13 -59.40
C LEU A 250 21.48 8.08 -59.01
N THR A 251 20.83 8.73 -59.98
CA THR A 251 19.65 9.59 -59.72
C THR A 251 18.40 8.80 -59.38
N ALA A 252 18.24 7.58 -59.89
CA ALA A 252 17.09 6.72 -59.62
C ALA A 252 17.18 6.00 -58.28
N ILE A 253 18.39 5.89 -57.71
CA ILE A 253 18.63 5.20 -56.43
C ILE A 253 18.85 6.15 -55.25
N ALA A 254 18.97 7.46 -55.48
CA ALA A 254 19.10 8.42 -54.39
C ALA A 254 17.89 8.32 -53.43
N PRO A 255 18.10 8.32 -52.10
CA PRO A 255 19.34 8.59 -51.36
C PRO A 255 20.28 7.38 -51.10
N PHE A 256 20.00 6.19 -51.63
CA PHE A 256 20.85 5.01 -51.42
C PHE A 256 22.23 5.17 -52.10
N LYS A 257 23.26 4.65 -51.42
CA LYS A 257 24.65 4.59 -51.90
C LYS A 257 25.20 3.18 -51.79
N TYR A 258 26.07 2.80 -52.71
CA TYR A 258 26.79 1.53 -52.62
C TYR A 258 27.68 1.51 -51.38
N ALA A 259 27.49 0.49 -50.54
CA ALA A 259 28.24 0.32 -49.30
C ALA A 259 29.39 -0.68 -49.43
N GLY A 260 29.31 -1.59 -50.40
CA GLY A 260 30.33 -2.58 -50.70
C GLY A 260 29.77 -3.98 -50.94
N CYS A 261 30.67 -4.92 -51.23
CA CYS A 261 30.35 -6.34 -51.26
C CYS A 261 30.48 -6.99 -49.87
N TYR A 262 29.44 -7.69 -49.40
CA TYR A 262 29.40 -8.34 -48.08
C TYR A 262 29.20 -9.85 -48.19
N THR A 263 29.83 -10.62 -47.30
CA THR A 263 29.62 -12.07 -47.20
C THR A 263 28.20 -12.42 -46.77
N ASP A 264 27.61 -13.44 -47.37
CA ASP A 264 26.29 -13.96 -47.02
C ASP A 264 26.33 -15.50 -47.03
N THR A 265 26.73 -16.09 -45.90
CA THR A 265 26.96 -17.53 -45.81
C THR A 265 25.84 -18.24 -45.08
N ASN A 266 25.36 -19.36 -45.63
CA ASN A 266 24.34 -20.20 -45.00
C ASN A 266 24.75 -20.77 -43.63
N SER A 267 26.05 -20.80 -43.30
CA SER A 267 26.58 -21.32 -42.02
C SER A 267 26.31 -20.43 -40.81
N THR A 268 26.11 -19.13 -41.01
CA THR A 268 25.84 -18.15 -39.95
C THR A 268 24.46 -17.51 -40.09
N GLY A 269 23.69 -17.87 -41.13
CA GLY A 269 22.45 -17.23 -41.50
C GLY A 269 22.65 -16.04 -42.46
N ARG A 270 21.54 -15.56 -43.05
CA ARG A 270 21.57 -14.53 -44.09
C ARG A 270 22.04 -13.17 -43.57
N SER A 271 22.82 -12.44 -44.37
CA SER A 271 23.29 -11.10 -44.00
C SER A 271 22.21 -10.02 -44.06
N ILE A 272 21.13 -10.26 -44.82
CA ILE A 272 19.97 -9.38 -45.04
C ILE A 272 18.74 -10.30 -45.11
N ALA A 273 17.71 -10.08 -44.26
CA ALA A 273 16.70 -11.12 -44.01
C ALA A 273 15.50 -11.12 -44.98
N ASN A 274 14.99 -9.97 -45.42
CA ASN A 274 13.71 -9.92 -46.12
C ASN A 274 13.88 -10.11 -47.63
N ARG A 275 13.95 -11.38 -48.05
CA ARG A 275 14.02 -11.78 -49.46
C ARG A 275 12.74 -11.37 -50.20
N GLN A 276 12.90 -10.67 -51.30
CA GLN A 276 11.83 -10.35 -52.24
C GLN A 276 11.64 -11.48 -53.24
N THR A 277 10.52 -11.49 -53.95
CA THR A 277 10.30 -12.41 -55.07
C THR A 277 11.39 -12.19 -56.13
N ASN A 278 11.94 -13.27 -56.68
CA ASN A 278 12.95 -13.19 -57.74
C ASN A 278 12.41 -12.39 -58.93
N ASP A 279 13.19 -11.42 -59.41
CA ASP A 279 12.83 -10.60 -60.56
C ASP A 279 13.64 -11.06 -61.78
N PRO A 280 13.02 -11.61 -62.83
CA PRO A 280 13.73 -11.99 -64.05
C PRO A 280 14.32 -10.79 -64.80
N ASN A 281 13.92 -9.56 -64.46
CA ASN A 281 14.46 -8.31 -64.99
C ASN A 281 15.17 -7.48 -63.90
N MET A 282 15.74 -8.14 -62.88
CA MET A 282 16.42 -7.48 -61.75
C MET A 282 17.45 -6.44 -62.20
N THR A 283 17.35 -5.22 -61.67
CA THR A 283 18.39 -4.18 -61.72
C THR A 283 18.67 -3.66 -60.30
N VAL A 284 19.75 -2.91 -60.12
CA VAL A 284 20.05 -2.25 -58.85
C VAL A 284 18.93 -1.29 -58.45
N GLU A 285 18.39 -0.53 -59.41
CA GLU A 285 17.27 0.40 -59.20
C GLU A 285 15.99 -0.34 -58.82
N SER A 286 15.68 -1.47 -59.46
CA SER A 286 14.44 -2.19 -59.19
C SER A 286 14.42 -2.73 -57.75
N CYS A 287 15.55 -3.28 -57.27
CA CYS A 287 15.68 -3.74 -55.90
C CYS A 287 15.66 -2.60 -54.87
N ILE A 288 16.42 -1.51 -55.09
CA ILE A 288 16.42 -0.35 -54.19
C ILE A 288 15.03 0.30 -54.12
N LYS A 289 14.34 0.41 -55.26
CA LYS A 289 12.98 0.93 -55.32
C LYS A 289 12.01 0.05 -54.50
N GLN A 290 12.14 -1.27 -54.61
CA GLN A 290 11.31 -2.19 -53.84
C GLN A 290 11.60 -2.10 -52.34
N CYS A 291 12.87 -2.08 -51.94
CA CYS A 291 13.25 -1.97 -50.53
C CYS A 291 12.86 -0.62 -49.92
N SER A 292 13.10 0.48 -50.63
CA SER A 292 12.72 1.82 -50.16
C SER A 292 11.20 2.01 -50.08
N ALA A 293 10.43 1.45 -51.01
CA ALA A 293 8.97 1.42 -50.93
C ALA A 293 8.46 0.61 -49.72
N GLY A 294 9.20 -0.41 -49.29
CA GLY A 294 8.95 -1.16 -48.06
C GLY A 294 9.45 -0.48 -46.78
N GLY A 295 10.00 0.73 -46.85
CA GLY A 295 10.53 1.47 -45.70
C GLY A 295 11.90 1.00 -45.21
N TYR A 296 12.59 0.14 -45.98
CA TYR A 296 13.91 -0.37 -45.65
C TYR A 296 15.01 0.62 -46.01
N THR A 297 16.13 0.57 -45.29
CA THR A 297 17.31 1.44 -45.49
C THR A 297 18.54 0.69 -46.00
N VAL A 298 18.45 -0.64 -46.15
CA VAL A 298 19.47 -1.53 -46.71
C VAL A 298 18.83 -2.40 -47.80
N ALA A 299 19.45 -2.42 -48.98
CA ALA A 299 19.11 -3.28 -50.09
C ALA A 299 20.33 -4.14 -50.44
N GLY A 300 20.13 -5.44 -50.62
CA GLY A 300 21.17 -6.40 -50.97
C GLY A 300 20.76 -7.20 -52.19
N MET A 301 21.62 -7.23 -53.20
CA MET A 301 21.39 -8.04 -54.40
C MET A 301 22.31 -9.26 -54.37
N GLN A 302 21.73 -10.43 -54.65
CA GLN A 302 22.46 -11.69 -54.72
C GLN A 302 22.11 -12.47 -55.99
N TYR A 303 23.07 -13.27 -56.46
CA TYR A 303 22.84 -14.31 -57.45
C TYR A 303 22.16 -13.80 -58.73
N ALA A 304 22.53 -12.59 -59.19
CA ALA A 304 22.04 -11.90 -60.38
C ALA A 304 20.56 -11.45 -60.37
N GLN A 305 19.67 -12.15 -59.68
CA GLN A 305 18.21 -11.98 -59.79
C GLN A 305 17.47 -11.89 -58.44
N GLU A 306 18.19 -11.96 -57.32
CA GLU A 306 17.59 -11.93 -55.98
C GLU A 306 17.79 -10.57 -55.32
N CYS A 307 16.73 -10.07 -54.67
CA CYS A 307 16.74 -8.83 -53.91
C CYS A 307 16.36 -9.14 -52.47
N TYR A 308 17.10 -8.55 -51.53
CA TYR A 308 16.89 -8.67 -50.10
C TYR A 308 16.82 -7.26 -49.49
N CYS A 309 15.87 -7.04 -48.58
CA CYS A 309 15.68 -5.76 -47.92
C CYS A 309 15.86 -5.90 -46.40
N ASP A 310 16.45 -4.91 -45.75
CA ASP A 310 16.54 -4.83 -44.29
C ASP A 310 16.81 -3.39 -43.84
N ASN A 311 16.91 -3.17 -42.54
CA ASN A 311 17.41 -1.90 -42.00
C ASN A 311 18.83 -2.02 -41.45
N PHE A 312 19.33 -3.25 -41.26
CA PHE A 312 20.62 -3.56 -40.63
C PHE A 312 21.28 -4.77 -41.30
N LEU A 313 22.58 -4.95 -41.09
CA LEU A 313 23.27 -6.19 -41.45
C LEU A 313 23.18 -7.23 -40.34
N ARG A 314 22.79 -8.46 -40.68
CA ARG A 314 22.61 -9.57 -39.73
C ARG A 314 23.77 -10.54 -39.79
N ASN A 315 23.99 -11.27 -38.69
CA ASN A 315 24.96 -12.37 -38.64
C ASN A 315 26.41 -11.95 -38.94
N SER A 316 26.76 -10.70 -38.59
CA SER A 316 28.12 -10.15 -38.64
C SER A 316 28.84 -10.37 -39.98
N PRO A 317 28.26 -9.94 -41.10
CA PRO A 317 28.81 -10.20 -42.42
C PRO A 317 30.07 -9.36 -42.62
N GLN A 318 31.09 -9.94 -43.24
CA GLN A 318 32.36 -9.26 -43.50
C GLN A 318 32.28 -8.52 -44.82
N LYS A 319 32.76 -7.27 -44.84
CA LYS A 319 32.99 -6.53 -46.09
C LYS A 319 34.20 -7.15 -46.80
N VAL A 320 34.03 -7.57 -48.03
CA VAL A 320 35.06 -8.19 -48.88
C VAL A 320 35.40 -7.28 -50.06
N ALA A 321 36.32 -7.71 -50.91
CA ALA A 321 36.63 -6.99 -52.14
C ALA A 321 35.37 -6.90 -53.03
N ASP A 322 35.12 -5.73 -53.64
CA ASP A 322 33.93 -5.53 -54.48
C ASP A 322 33.90 -6.49 -55.68
N THR A 323 35.07 -6.98 -56.12
CA THR A 323 35.22 -8.01 -57.15
C THR A 323 34.63 -9.37 -56.78
N ASP A 324 34.41 -9.65 -55.51
CA ASP A 324 33.75 -10.90 -55.06
C ASP A 324 32.25 -10.91 -55.39
N CYS A 325 31.65 -9.73 -55.55
CA CYS A 325 30.31 -9.58 -56.10
C CYS A 325 30.43 -9.52 -57.61
N SER A 326 30.63 -10.67 -58.26
CA SER A 326 31.02 -10.72 -59.68
C SER A 326 29.88 -11.00 -60.66
N MET A 327 28.64 -11.20 -60.21
CA MET A 327 27.52 -11.52 -61.08
C MET A 327 26.83 -10.26 -61.60
N SER A 328 26.64 -10.19 -62.91
CA SER A 328 25.82 -9.14 -63.54
C SER A 328 24.34 -9.31 -63.19
N CYS A 329 23.61 -8.20 -63.06
CA CYS A 329 22.17 -8.23 -62.90
C CYS A 329 21.49 -8.79 -64.17
N VAL A 330 20.45 -9.63 -64.01
CA VAL A 330 19.76 -10.24 -65.18
C VAL A 330 19.02 -9.21 -66.05
N GLY A 331 18.52 -8.11 -65.46
CA GLY A 331 17.85 -7.02 -66.17
C GLY A 331 18.78 -5.96 -66.74
N ASN A 332 20.03 -5.90 -66.27
CA ASN A 332 21.05 -4.99 -66.79
C ASN A 332 22.45 -5.59 -66.61
N SER A 333 23.05 -6.07 -67.71
CA SER A 333 24.38 -6.69 -67.67
C SER A 333 25.51 -5.71 -67.31
N GLY A 334 25.24 -4.40 -67.39
CA GLY A 334 26.15 -3.34 -66.98
C GLY A 334 26.25 -3.15 -65.48
N GLU A 335 25.34 -3.73 -64.68
CA GLU A 335 25.27 -3.58 -63.22
C GLU A 335 25.64 -4.87 -62.49
N THR A 336 26.05 -4.73 -61.22
CA THR A 336 26.53 -5.84 -60.38
C THR A 336 25.54 -6.22 -59.28
N CYS A 337 25.01 -7.44 -59.34
CA CYS A 337 23.99 -8.00 -58.43
C CYS A 337 24.52 -9.19 -57.61
N GLY A 338 25.59 -8.95 -56.83
CA GLY A 338 26.16 -9.91 -55.88
C GLY A 338 26.90 -11.08 -56.53
N ALA A 339 26.98 -12.20 -55.81
CA ALA A 339 27.43 -13.51 -56.29
C ALA A 339 26.91 -14.62 -55.37
N GLY A 340 27.30 -15.88 -55.59
CA GLY A 340 27.00 -16.98 -54.66
C GLY A 340 27.56 -16.69 -53.26
N GLY A 341 26.67 -16.45 -52.29
CA GLY A 341 27.04 -16.10 -50.92
C GLY A 341 27.71 -14.73 -50.75
N ARG A 342 27.41 -13.79 -51.65
CA ARG A 342 27.89 -12.40 -51.62
C ARG A 342 26.76 -11.44 -51.99
N ASN A 343 26.52 -10.43 -51.15
CA ASN A 343 25.54 -9.38 -51.41
C ASN A 343 26.22 -8.10 -51.88
N SER A 344 25.80 -7.56 -53.03
CA SER A 344 26.03 -6.16 -53.37
C SER A 344 25.11 -5.30 -52.50
N VAL A 345 25.65 -4.56 -51.52
CA VAL A 345 24.84 -3.84 -50.54
C VAL A 345 24.77 -2.36 -50.85
N TYR A 346 23.56 -1.81 -50.86
CA TYR A 346 23.25 -0.40 -50.97
C TYR A 346 22.50 0.07 -49.73
N THR A 347 22.75 1.30 -49.29
CA THR A 347 22.13 1.84 -48.07
C THR A 347 21.78 3.33 -48.17
N ASN A 348 20.68 3.72 -47.52
CA ASN A 348 20.33 5.11 -47.27
C ASN A 348 20.77 5.53 -45.86
N GLY A 349 22.07 5.75 -45.67
CA GLY A 349 22.65 6.19 -44.38
C GLY A 349 23.89 5.39 -43.97
N THR A 350 24.10 5.25 -42.67
CA THR A 350 25.17 4.40 -42.11
C THR A 350 24.59 3.01 -41.83
N ILE A 351 25.28 1.97 -42.28
CA ILE A 351 24.87 0.59 -42.01
C ILE A 351 25.18 0.22 -40.56
N ALA A 352 24.15 -0.12 -39.78
CA ALA A 352 24.32 -0.71 -38.46
C ALA A 352 24.26 -2.25 -38.52
N ASN A 353 24.94 -2.91 -37.58
CA ASN A 353 24.80 -4.36 -37.37
C ASN A 353 23.57 -4.64 -36.51
N TYR A 354 22.86 -5.72 -36.82
CA TYR A 354 21.69 -6.17 -36.07
C TYR A 354 22.08 -6.50 -34.63
N THR A 355 21.38 -5.85 -33.70
CA THR A 355 21.42 -6.13 -32.27
C THR A 355 20.09 -6.79 -31.90
N ALA A 356 20.16 -7.98 -31.28
CA ALA A 356 18.97 -8.64 -30.77
C ALA A 356 18.32 -7.80 -29.65
N PRO A 357 16.99 -7.76 -29.53
CA PRO A 357 16.35 -7.13 -28.38
C PRO A 357 16.77 -7.86 -27.10
N GLY A 358 16.89 -7.12 -26.01
CA GLY A 358 17.30 -7.65 -24.70
C GLY A 358 16.44 -7.09 -23.57
N PRO A 359 16.67 -7.52 -22.32
CA PRO A 359 16.02 -6.89 -21.17
C PRO A 359 16.41 -5.42 -21.08
N LEU A 360 15.60 -4.62 -20.38
CA LEU A 360 15.88 -3.21 -20.17
C LEU A 360 17.23 -3.05 -19.43
N ALA A 361 18.24 -2.59 -20.17
CA ALA A 361 19.63 -2.56 -19.70
C ALA A 361 19.85 -1.57 -18.53
N ASN A 362 19.09 -0.47 -18.51
CA ASN A 362 19.17 0.55 -17.47
C ASN A 362 17.77 0.90 -16.96
N PRO A 363 17.19 0.07 -16.07
CA PRO A 363 15.89 0.36 -15.48
C PRO A 363 15.90 1.67 -14.68
N PRO A 364 14.79 2.43 -14.65
CA PRO A 364 14.71 3.67 -13.89
C PRO A 364 14.82 3.42 -12.38
N GLY A 365 15.37 4.39 -11.64
CA GLY A 365 15.41 4.32 -10.18
C GLY A 365 16.24 3.14 -9.65
N ASN A 366 15.68 2.39 -8.70
CA ASN A 366 16.35 1.21 -8.11
C ASN A 366 15.78 -0.11 -8.64
N TRP A 367 15.12 -0.10 -9.80
CA TRP A 367 14.69 -1.32 -10.45
C TRP A 367 15.89 -2.09 -10.98
N SER A 368 15.83 -3.42 -10.94
CA SER A 368 16.83 -4.31 -11.50
C SER A 368 16.15 -5.47 -12.21
N PHE A 369 16.62 -5.79 -13.41
CA PHE A 369 16.21 -7.01 -14.10
C PHE A 369 16.76 -8.22 -13.34
N ILE A 370 15.88 -9.11 -12.93
CA ILE A 370 16.24 -10.29 -12.15
C ILE A 370 16.38 -11.51 -13.07
N GLY A 371 15.49 -11.66 -14.05
CA GLY A 371 15.55 -12.76 -15.00
C GLY A 371 14.22 -13.08 -15.67
N CYS A 372 14.18 -14.22 -16.34
CA CYS A 372 12.94 -14.80 -16.87
C CYS A 372 12.32 -15.72 -15.84
N LEU A 373 11.06 -15.49 -15.49
CA LEU A 373 10.31 -16.34 -14.58
C LEU A 373 9.22 -17.11 -15.32
N GLU A 374 9.00 -18.36 -14.94
CA GLU A 374 7.85 -19.13 -15.41
C GLU A 374 6.57 -18.52 -14.83
N ASP A 375 5.62 -18.22 -15.70
CA ASP A 375 4.26 -17.84 -15.31
C ASP A 375 3.28 -18.98 -15.59
N ASN A 376 2.17 -19.00 -14.85
CA ASN A 376 1.12 -20.01 -15.01
C ASN A 376 1.55 -21.45 -14.74
N ALA A 377 2.60 -21.62 -13.95
CA ALA A 377 2.94 -22.91 -13.39
C ALA A 377 1.71 -23.44 -12.62
N ASN A 378 1.18 -24.60 -13.03
CA ASN A 378 -0.01 -25.23 -12.45
C ASN A 378 -1.26 -24.32 -12.41
N ASN A 379 -1.51 -23.55 -13.47
CA ASN A 379 -2.62 -22.58 -13.56
C ASN A 379 -2.59 -21.49 -12.48
N THR A 380 -1.42 -21.19 -11.92
CA THR A 380 -1.23 -20.14 -10.92
C THR A 380 -0.37 -19.03 -11.53
N ARG A 381 -0.96 -17.83 -11.65
CA ARG A 381 -0.23 -16.61 -12.05
C ARG A 381 0.74 -16.23 -10.94
N VAL A 382 1.94 -15.76 -11.32
CA VAL A 382 2.95 -15.33 -10.35
C VAL A 382 2.52 -14.07 -9.63
N PHE A 383 2.15 -13.03 -10.39
CA PHE A 383 1.77 -11.75 -9.82
C PHE A 383 0.24 -11.55 -9.83
N PRO A 384 -0.32 -10.92 -8.79
CA PRO A 384 -1.77 -10.84 -8.62
C PRO A 384 -2.47 -9.80 -9.53
N TYR A 385 -1.73 -8.87 -10.12
CA TYR A 385 -2.31 -7.78 -10.93
C TYR A 385 -1.75 -7.80 -12.35
N GLU A 386 -2.61 -8.09 -13.32
CA GLU A 386 -2.34 -8.06 -14.76
C GLU A 386 -3.01 -6.83 -15.40
N MET A 387 -2.32 -6.20 -16.36
CA MET A 387 -2.80 -5.09 -17.17
C MET A 387 -2.36 -5.28 -18.62
N ASP A 388 -3.28 -5.02 -19.56
CA ASP A 388 -3.02 -5.16 -20.99
C ASP A 388 -2.82 -3.81 -21.68
N PHE A 389 -1.67 -3.67 -22.35
CA PHE A 389 -1.20 -2.47 -23.04
C PHE A 389 -0.79 -2.80 -24.48
N PRO A 390 -1.76 -3.10 -25.38
CA PRO A 390 -1.52 -3.74 -26.67
C PRO A 390 -0.67 -2.95 -27.67
N SER A 391 -0.46 -1.66 -27.45
CA SER A 391 0.31 -0.78 -28.35
C SER A 391 1.34 0.10 -27.64
N ASN A 392 1.31 0.16 -26.31
CA ASN A 392 2.09 1.10 -25.53
C ASN A 392 2.89 0.46 -24.38
N ASN A 393 2.84 -0.86 -24.22
CA ASN A 393 3.63 -1.53 -23.18
C ASN A 393 5.13 -1.38 -23.43
N SER A 394 5.87 -1.14 -22.35
CA SER A 394 7.34 -1.25 -22.26
C SER A 394 7.70 -1.62 -20.84
N ASN A 395 8.93 -2.09 -20.61
CA ASN A 395 9.40 -2.31 -19.25
C ASN A 395 9.35 -1.00 -18.46
N THR A 396 9.92 0.09 -18.98
CA THR A 396 9.93 1.40 -18.30
C THR A 396 8.52 1.86 -17.88
N TYR A 397 7.53 1.72 -18.75
CA TYR A 397 6.15 2.08 -18.44
C TYR A 397 5.56 1.19 -17.32
N CYS A 398 5.74 -0.12 -17.44
CA CYS A 398 5.26 -1.08 -16.45
C CYS A 398 5.90 -0.87 -15.07
N LEU A 399 7.23 -0.70 -15.02
CA LEU A 399 7.97 -0.41 -13.78
C LEU A 399 7.49 0.88 -13.11
N GLY A 400 7.28 1.94 -13.89
CA GLY A 400 6.78 3.21 -13.39
C GLY A 400 5.37 3.11 -12.79
N LEU A 401 4.48 2.36 -13.46
CA LEU A 401 3.12 2.12 -12.98
C LEU A 401 3.09 1.29 -11.69
N CYS A 402 3.84 0.18 -11.63
CA CYS A 402 3.94 -0.63 -10.42
C CYS A 402 4.53 0.17 -9.25
N GLN A 403 5.56 0.98 -9.51
CA GLN A 403 6.16 1.87 -8.51
C GLN A 403 5.16 2.91 -7.99
N GLN A 404 4.34 3.52 -8.87
CA GLN A 404 3.32 4.49 -8.48
C GLN A 404 2.29 3.91 -7.51
N TYR A 405 1.96 2.63 -7.66
CA TYR A 405 1.04 1.90 -6.77
C TYR A 405 1.76 1.19 -5.61
N GLY A 406 3.08 1.37 -5.47
CA GLY A 406 3.85 0.90 -4.32
C GLY A 406 4.23 -0.59 -4.35
N TYR A 407 4.28 -1.20 -5.54
CA TYR A 407 4.70 -2.59 -5.74
C TYR A 407 6.20 -2.69 -5.96
N ASN A 408 6.86 -3.60 -5.23
CA ASN A 408 8.31 -3.80 -5.31
C ASN A 408 8.73 -4.82 -6.39
N ALA A 409 7.76 -5.46 -7.05
CA ALA A 409 7.98 -6.35 -8.17
C ALA A 409 7.10 -5.95 -9.35
N ALA A 410 7.67 -6.08 -10.54
CA ALA A 410 7.01 -5.79 -11.79
C ALA A 410 7.51 -6.77 -12.85
N ALA A 411 6.62 -7.14 -13.77
CA ALA A 411 7.00 -8.00 -14.87
C ALA A 411 6.17 -7.72 -16.12
N THR A 412 6.66 -8.18 -17.26
CA THR A 412 5.94 -8.07 -18.53
C THR A 412 5.90 -9.41 -19.25
N GLU A 413 4.81 -9.66 -19.97
CA GLU A 413 4.58 -10.90 -20.73
C GLU A 413 3.96 -10.60 -22.10
N TYR A 414 4.17 -11.51 -23.06
CA TYR A 414 3.57 -11.47 -24.41
C TYR A 414 3.70 -10.13 -25.14
N GLY A 415 4.68 -9.30 -24.79
CA GLY A 415 4.89 -7.98 -25.37
C GLY A 415 3.93 -6.90 -24.86
N ALA A 416 2.66 -7.25 -24.59
CA ALA A 416 1.59 -6.32 -24.28
C ALA A 416 1.20 -6.27 -22.80
N GLN A 417 1.55 -7.28 -22.01
CA GLN A 417 1.04 -7.43 -20.65
C GLN A 417 2.04 -6.87 -19.64
N CYS A 418 1.51 -6.22 -18.61
CA CYS A 418 2.25 -5.70 -17.46
C CYS A 418 1.67 -6.29 -16.18
N PHE A 419 2.54 -6.69 -15.28
CA PHE A 419 2.21 -7.32 -14.03
C PHE A 419 2.84 -6.57 -12.86
N CYS A 420 2.08 -6.37 -11.78
CA CYS A 420 2.59 -5.79 -10.54
C CYS A 420 2.33 -6.72 -9.36
N GLY A 421 3.28 -6.76 -8.43
CA GLY A 421 3.15 -7.49 -7.17
C GLY A 421 4.34 -7.23 -6.25
N ASP A 422 4.64 -8.19 -5.39
CA ASP A 422 5.80 -8.15 -4.51
C ASP A 422 6.69 -9.38 -4.73
N PRO A 423 7.98 -9.31 -4.36
CA PRO A 423 8.89 -10.46 -4.47
C PRO A 423 8.39 -11.72 -3.74
N ALA A 424 7.55 -11.57 -2.71
CA ALA A 424 6.93 -12.70 -2.02
C ALA A 424 5.96 -13.50 -2.92
N ASP A 425 5.35 -12.86 -3.92
CA ASP A 425 4.43 -13.53 -4.84
C ASP A 425 5.14 -14.57 -5.71
N VAL A 426 6.39 -14.29 -6.11
CA VAL A 426 7.28 -15.24 -6.82
C VAL A 426 7.47 -16.52 -6.01
N VAL A 427 7.70 -16.38 -4.70
CA VAL A 427 7.89 -17.51 -3.78
C VAL A 427 6.57 -18.25 -3.55
N ASN A 428 5.48 -17.52 -3.32
CA ASN A 428 4.17 -18.10 -3.04
C ASN A 428 3.61 -18.89 -4.23
N ALA A 429 3.87 -18.43 -5.46
CA ALA A 429 3.49 -19.13 -6.68
C ALA A 429 4.41 -20.32 -6.99
N GLY A 430 5.57 -20.43 -6.35
CA GLY A 430 6.57 -21.47 -6.65
C GLY A 430 7.19 -21.31 -8.04
N ALA A 431 7.31 -20.07 -8.54
CA ALA A 431 7.73 -19.79 -9.90
C ALA A 431 9.20 -20.18 -10.15
N ALA A 432 9.45 -20.95 -11.20
CA ALA A 432 10.81 -21.33 -11.59
C ALA A 432 11.51 -20.21 -12.38
N THR A 433 12.84 -20.15 -12.27
CA THR A 433 13.65 -19.32 -13.18
C THR A 433 13.83 -20.06 -14.51
N LEU A 434 13.54 -19.39 -15.61
CA LEU A 434 13.70 -19.89 -16.97
C LEU A 434 15.01 -19.41 -17.61
N PRO A 435 15.51 -20.12 -18.63
CA PRO A 435 16.59 -19.59 -19.47
C PRO A 435 16.22 -18.22 -20.04
N SER A 436 17.20 -17.33 -20.18
CA SER A 436 16.97 -15.98 -20.69
C SER A 436 16.35 -15.97 -22.10
N SER A 437 16.60 -17.01 -22.89
CA SER A 437 16.00 -17.21 -24.22
C SER A 437 14.48 -17.43 -24.19
N SER A 438 13.90 -17.73 -23.03
CA SER A 438 12.45 -17.89 -22.88
C SER A 438 11.72 -16.54 -22.92
N CYS A 439 12.36 -15.45 -22.50
CA CYS A 439 11.85 -14.09 -22.76
C CYS A 439 12.34 -13.63 -24.13
N ASN A 440 11.54 -13.87 -25.17
CA ASN A 440 11.91 -13.62 -26.56
C ASN A 440 10.90 -12.76 -27.33
N VAL A 441 9.89 -12.21 -26.64
CA VAL A 441 8.85 -11.36 -27.24
C VAL A 441 9.21 -9.90 -27.01
N ARG A 442 9.16 -9.09 -28.08
CA ARG A 442 9.38 -7.64 -28.03
C ARG A 442 8.21 -6.93 -27.36
N CYS A 443 8.50 -5.83 -26.67
CA CYS A 443 7.48 -4.94 -26.14
C CYS A 443 6.57 -4.38 -27.24
N ALA A 444 5.29 -4.19 -26.94
CA ALA A 444 4.29 -3.76 -27.92
C ALA A 444 4.56 -2.34 -28.48
N ASN A 445 5.23 -1.48 -27.72
CA ASN A 445 5.62 -0.15 -28.20
C ASN A 445 6.90 -0.15 -29.05
N ASP A 446 7.58 -1.30 -29.15
CA ASP A 446 8.80 -1.46 -29.93
C ASP A 446 8.45 -2.00 -31.33
N THR A 447 8.71 -1.19 -32.36
CA THR A 447 8.32 -1.54 -33.73
C THR A 447 9.20 -2.66 -34.30
N ALA A 448 8.58 -3.60 -35.02
CA ALA A 448 9.29 -4.63 -35.78
C ALA A 448 10.11 -3.98 -36.91
N GLY A 449 11.33 -3.55 -36.58
CA GLY A 449 12.18 -2.77 -37.48
C GLY A 449 13.25 -1.93 -36.76
N SER A 450 13.17 -1.76 -35.44
CA SER A 450 14.22 -1.13 -34.63
C SER A 450 15.43 -2.05 -34.43
N ASN A 451 16.64 -1.47 -34.44
CA ASN A 451 17.87 -2.20 -34.12
C ASN A 451 18.05 -2.26 -32.61
N GLY A 452 18.12 -3.46 -32.02
CA GLY A 452 17.96 -3.61 -30.57
C GLY A 452 16.49 -3.49 -30.18
N GLY A 453 16.22 -3.06 -28.95
CA GLY A 453 14.87 -2.99 -28.39
C GLY A 453 14.76 -3.74 -27.08
N GLU A 454 13.56 -3.69 -26.49
CA GLU A 454 13.26 -4.29 -25.20
C GLU A 454 12.44 -5.57 -25.36
N ILE A 455 12.82 -6.63 -24.65
CA ILE A 455 11.97 -7.81 -24.47
C ILE A 455 10.97 -7.55 -23.34
N CYS A 456 9.72 -7.94 -23.57
CA CYS A 456 8.63 -7.89 -22.62
C CYS A 456 8.05 -9.31 -22.46
N GLY A 457 8.88 -10.20 -21.91
CA GLY A 457 8.53 -11.59 -21.64
C GLY A 457 8.56 -12.53 -22.86
N GLY A 458 7.79 -13.60 -22.77
CA GLY A 458 7.66 -14.67 -23.74
C GLY A 458 6.43 -15.52 -23.44
N GLN A 459 6.35 -16.72 -24.03
CA GLN A 459 5.22 -17.61 -23.78
C GLN A 459 5.32 -18.23 -22.38
N ASN A 460 4.40 -17.87 -21.47
CA ASN A 460 4.43 -18.27 -20.05
C ASN A 460 5.75 -17.90 -19.37
N ALA A 461 6.35 -16.78 -19.81
CA ALA A 461 7.67 -16.35 -19.40
C ALA A 461 7.68 -14.84 -19.13
N LEU A 462 7.76 -14.47 -17.86
CA LEU A 462 7.78 -13.09 -17.38
C LEU A 462 9.20 -12.52 -17.45
N SER A 463 9.38 -11.37 -18.09
CA SER A 463 10.56 -10.54 -17.85
C SER A 463 10.41 -9.84 -16.50
N TYR A 464 11.07 -10.36 -15.47
CA TYR A 464 10.88 -9.96 -14.08
C TYR A 464 11.92 -8.94 -13.61
N TYR A 465 11.42 -7.88 -12.98
CA TYR A 465 12.20 -6.83 -12.35
C TYR A 465 11.78 -6.68 -10.89
N ALA A 466 12.77 -6.43 -10.02
CA ALA A 466 12.56 -6.15 -8.61
C ALA A 466 13.17 -4.80 -8.22
N TRP A 467 12.52 -4.14 -7.27
CA TRP A 467 13.06 -2.96 -6.62
C TRP A 467 14.13 -3.37 -5.60
N THR A 468 15.34 -2.83 -5.75
CA THR A 468 16.52 -3.19 -4.93
C THR A 468 16.91 -2.10 -3.92
N GLY A 469 16.22 -0.96 -3.93
CA GLY A 469 16.40 0.11 -2.97
C GLY A 469 15.65 -0.13 -1.67
N THR A 470 15.53 0.92 -0.84
CA THR A 470 14.60 0.90 0.31
C THR A 470 13.19 0.55 -0.17
N PRO A 471 12.51 -0.45 0.42
CA PRO A 471 11.17 -0.85 -0.02
C PRO A 471 10.21 0.34 -0.13
N LEU A 472 9.40 0.36 -1.19
CA LEU A 472 8.41 1.42 -1.42
C LEU A 472 7.37 1.47 -0.29
N ASN A 473 7.09 0.30 0.29
CA ASN A 473 6.27 0.15 1.49
C ASN A 473 6.96 -0.86 2.42
N SER A 474 6.95 -0.56 3.71
CA SER A 474 7.44 -1.42 4.78
C SER A 474 6.46 -1.36 5.95
N TRP A 475 6.19 -2.52 6.52
CA TRP A 475 5.28 -2.67 7.64
C TRP A 475 6.03 -3.18 8.86
N THR A 476 5.74 -2.58 10.01
CA THR A 476 6.24 -3.10 11.29
C THR A 476 5.24 -4.11 11.84
N TYR A 477 5.70 -5.22 12.39
CA TYR A 477 4.85 -6.20 13.07
C TYR A 477 5.13 -6.14 14.57
N ALA A 478 4.23 -5.50 15.31
CA ALA A 478 4.43 -5.29 16.74
C ALA A 478 4.12 -6.56 17.55
N THR A 479 4.80 -6.71 18.70
CA THR A 479 4.58 -7.82 19.64
C THR A 479 4.54 -7.32 21.08
N GLY A 480 3.98 -8.11 21.99
CA GLY A 480 3.84 -7.74 23.40
C GLY A 480 3.07 -6.42 23.59
N ASN A 481 3.54 -5.58 24.51
CA ASN A 481 2.88 -4.28 24.79
C ASN A 481 2.85 -3.34 23.59
N ALA A 482 3.82 -3.44 22.67
CA ALA A 482 3.84 -2.59 21.47
C ALA A 482 2.70 -2.94 20.50
N ALA A 483 2.13 -4.14 20.58
CA ALA A 483 1.01 -4.58 19.74
C ALA A 483 -0.36 -4.10 20.24
N GLY A 484 -0.43 -3.52 21.44
CA GLY A 484 -1.71 -3.33 22.12
C GLY A 484 -2.40 -4.67 22.47
N ALA A 485 -3.68 -4.63 22.79
CA ALA A 485 -4.47 -5.84 23.02
C ALA A 485 -5.96 -5.62 22.74
N TYR A 486 -6.61 -6.65 22.21
CA TYR A 486 -8.07 -6.77 22.27
C TYR A 486 -8.49 -7.30 23.63
N GLN A 487 -9.53 -6.71 24.22
CA GLN A 487 -10.12 -7.16 25.47
C GLN A 487 -11.65 -7.17 25.34
N PHE A 488 -12.29 -8.26 25.76
CA PHE A 488 -13.73 -8.28 25.95
C PHE A 488 -14.15 -7.23 26.98
N LEU A 489 -15.11 -6.37 26.60
CA LEU A 489 -15.61 -5.32 27.47
C LEU A 489 -16.88 -5.78 28.21
N ILE A 490 -17.93 -6.10 27.47
CA ILE A 490 -19.24 -6.51 27.98
C ILE A 490 -20.07 -7.12 26.84
N GLY A 491 -21.03 -7.99 27.16
CA GLY A 491 -22.06 -8.39 26.19
C GLY A 491 -22.95 -7.21 25.79
N GLY A 492 -23.49 -7.22 24.58
CA GLY A 492 -24.45 -6.23 24.10
C GLY A 492 -25.88 -6.72 24.20
N VAL A 493 -26.80 -5.76 24.26
CA VAL A 493 -28.26 -5.99 24.20
C VAL A 493 -28.81 -5.94 22.77
N VAL A 494 -28.04 -5.35 21.86
CA VAL A 494 -28.30 -5.18 20.42
C VAL A 494 -27.00 -5.19 19.63
N ILE A 495 -27.10 -5.25 18.29
CA ILE A 495 -25.98 -5.07 17.37
C ILE A 495 -25.99 -3.60 16.89
N PRO A 496 -25.26 -2.68 17.55
CA PRO A 496 -25.40 -1.27 17.25
C PRO A 496 -24.95 -0.97 15.82
N LEU A 497 -25.78 -0.23 15.09
CA LEU A 497 -25.49 0.28 13.75
C LEU A 497 -24.90 1.69 13.81
N ILE A 498 -25.16 2.40 14.90
CA ILE A 498 -24.57 3.70 15.21
C ILE A 498 -24.07 3.64 16.65
N VAL A 499 -22.81 4.05 16.86
CA VAL A 499 -22.20 4.16 18.19
C VAL A 499 -21.65 5.57 18.38
N THR A 500 -22.05 6.21 19.48
CA THR A 500 -21.67 7.61 19.74
C THR A 500 -21.32 7.81 21.23
N PRO A 501 -20.05 8.04 21.57
CA PRO A 501 -19.66 8.49 22.90
C PRO A 501 -20.32 9.83 23.24
N ALA A 502 -20.73 9.98 24.48
CA ALA A 502 -21.37 11.17 24.99
C ALA A 502 -20.52 11.81 26.08
N ARG A 503 -20.63 13.14 26.19
CA ARG A 503 -19.88 13.96 27.16
C ARG A 503 -20.18 13.65 28.64
N ASN A 504 -21.19 12.81 28.90
CA ASN A 504 -21.53 12.32 30.23
C ASN A 504 -20.72 11.05 30.62
N GLY A 505 -19.73 10.64 29.82
CA GLY A 505 -18.90 9.45 30.08
C GLY A 505 -19.57 8.12 29.71
N LYS A 506 -20.64 8.18 28.91
CA LYS A 506 -21.42 7.02 28.46
C LYS A 506 -21.38 6.89 26.95
N VAL A 507 -21.88 5.78 26.43
CA VAL A 507 -21.92 5.53 24.99
C VAL A 507 -23.33 5.15 24.55
N THR A 508 -23.84 5.83 23.54
CA THR A 508 -25.15 5.52 22.95
C THR A 508 -24.99 4.45 21.87
N PHE A 509 -25.88 3.46 21.90
CA PHE A 509 -25.98 2.36 20.96
C PHE A 509 -27.34 2.46 20.27
N VAL A 510 -27.36 2.62 18.95
CA VAL A 510 -28.59 2.76 18.18
C VAL A 510 -28.64 1.68 17.10
N GLU A 511 -29.81 1.05 16.94
CA GLU A 511 -30.06 -0.17 16.15
C GLU A 511 -31.42 -0.08 15.44
N LYS A 512 -31.76 -1.10 14.64
CA LYS A 512 -33.04 -1.27 13.95
C LYS A 512 -34.23 -1.14 14.93
N PHE A 513 -35.29 -0.41 14.56
CA PHE A 513 -36.54 -0.38 15.32
C PHE A 513 -37.72 -0.91 14.50
N GLY A 514 -38.44 -1.90 15.05
CA GLY A 514 -39.51 -2.62 14.35
C GLY A 514 -39.03 -3.66 13.34
N THR A 515 -37.73 -3.67 13.02
CA THR A 515 -37.10 -4.49 11.97
C THR A 515 -35.85 -5.21 12.46
N SER A 516 -35.54 -5.09 13.76
CA SER A 516 -34.47 -5.85 14.41
C SER A 516 -34.79 -7.34 14.39
N THR A 517 -33.75 -8.16 14.28
CA THR A 517 -33.85 -9.62 14.51
C THR A 517 -34.20 -9.92 15.97
N ASN A 518 -33.92 -9.00 16.89
CA ASN A 518 -34.41 -9.02 18.25
C ASN A 518 -35.78 -8.34 18.34
N ALA A 519 -36.85 -9.13 18.42
CA ALA A 519 -38.23 -8.62 18.54
C ALA A 519 -38.49 -7.77 19.80
N SER A 520 -37.60 -7.81 20.80
CA SER A 520 -37.66 -6.97 22.01
C SER A 520 -36.77 -5.72 21.94
N SER A 521 -36.11 -5.48 20.80
CA SER A 521 -35.28 -4.29 20.62
C SER A 521 -36.13 -3.02 20.65
N THR A 522 -35.69 -2.03 21.42
CA THR A 522 -36.25 -0.68 21.45
C THR A 522 -35.53 0.27 20.49
N GLY A 523 -34.54 -0.26 19.76
CA GLY A 523 -33.72 0.48 18.79
C GLY A 523 -32.69 1.42 19.40
N ALA A 524 -32.70 1.68 20.71
CA ALA A 524 -31.74 2.58 21.34
C ALA A 524 -31.42 2.19 22.79
N TYR A 525 -30.14 2.27 23.15
CA TYR A 525 -29.62 1.90 24.46
C TYR A 525 -28.44 2.81 24.84
N GLU A 526 -28.25 3.01 26.14
CA GLU A 526 -27.09 3.73 26.69
C GLU A 526 -26.26 2.76 27.53
N LEU A 527 -24.95 2.73 27.27
CA LEU A 527 -23.96 1.96 28.02
C LEU A 527 -23.22 2.88 29.01
N ASP A 528 -23.33 2.58 30.30
CA ASP A 528 -22.58 3.20 31.37
C ASP A 528 -21.29 2.41 31.65
N LEU A 529 -20.15 2.98 31.24
CA LEU A 529 -18.83 2.37 31.38
C LEU A 529 -18.38 2.22 32.85
N ALA A 530 -19.00 2.93 33.80
CA ALA A 530 -18.68 2.79 35.22
C ALA A 530 -19.40 1.60 35.88
N GLN A 531 -20.33 0.95 35.18
CA GLN A 531 -21.15 -0.15 35.69
C GLN A 531 -20.84 -1.49 35.02
N LEU A 532 -19.69 -1.63 34.32
CA LEU A 532 -19.35 -2.84 33.55
C LEU A 532 -19.32 -4.14 34.36
N ASN A 533 -19.18 -4.07 35.68
CA ASN A 533 -19.25 -5.22 36.59
C ASN A 533 -20.69 -5.67 36.91
N ASN A 534 -21.70 -4.91 36.50
CA ASN A 534 -23.11 -5.21 36.66
C ASN A 534 -23.84 -4.98 35.33
N PHE A 535 -24.05 -6.07 34.59
CA PHE A 535 -24.64 -6.02 33.25
C PHE A 535 -25.98 -5.25 33.20
N THR A 536 -26.88 -5.50 34.15
CA THR A 536 -28.18 -4.84 34.18
C THR A 536 -28.07 -3.35 34.50
N ALA A 537 -27.13 -2.95 35.35
CA ALA A 537 -26.91 -1.53 35.66
C ALA A 537 -26.13 -0.79 34.57
N ALA A 538 -25.31 -1.50 33.78
CA ALA A 538 -24.55 -0.94 32.67
C ALA A 538 -25.43 -0.51 31.51
N TRP A 539 -26.54 -1.21 31.27
CA TRP A 539 -27.42 -0.95 30.14
C TRP A 539 -28.69 -0.23 30.56
N ARG A 540 -28.91 0.96 30.00
CA ARG A 540 -30.18 1.67 30.09
C ARG A 540 -30.92 1.59 28.75
N THR A 541 -32.13 1.09 28.79
CA THR A 541 -33.03 1.09 27.62
C THR A 541 -33.50 2.50 27.29
N MET A 542 -33.46 2.85 26.01
CA MET A 542 -34.02 4.06 25.41
C MET A 542 -34.94 3.65 24.24
N HIS A 543 -35.64 4.58 23.61
CA HIS A 543 -36.66 4.29 22.60
C HIS A 543 -36.59 5.27 21.44
N VAL A 544 -36.35 4.73 20.25
CA VAL A 544 -36.70 5.40 19.00
C VAL A 544 -38.08 4.92 18.53
N LYS A 545 -38.79 5.75 17.79
CA LYS A 545 -40.12 5.48 17.20
C LYS A 545 -40.04 5.14 15.71
N THR A 546 -39.00 5.58 15.01
CA THR A 546 -38.80 5.25 13.59
C THR A 546 -37.44 4.59 13.36
N ASP A 547 -37.35 3.81 12.28
CA ASP A 547 -36.20 2.93 12.03
C ASP A 547 -34.97 3.71 11.55
N VAL A 548 -33.99 3.82 12.44
CA VAL A 548 -32.69 4.50 12.25
C VAL A 548 -31.71 3.75 11.36
N PHE A 549 -32.02 2.51 10.96
CA PHE A 549 -31.14 1.74 10.10
C PHE A 549 -30.73 2.57 8.88
N CYS A 550 -29.41 2.77 8.73
CA CYS A 550 -28.78 3.55 7.67
C CYS A 550 -28.94 5.07 7.76
N ALA A 551 -29.18 5.61 8.96
CA ALA A 551 -29.12 7.05 9.22
C ALA A 551 -27.67 7.56 9.29
N ALA A 552 -27.50 8.88 9.22
CA ALA A 552 -26.28 9.58 9.63
C ALA A 552 -26.42 10.05 11.07
N SER A 553 -25.30 10.20 11.79
CA SER A 553 -25.32 10.67 13.18
C SER A 553 -24.24 11.70 13.48
N LEU A 554 -24.52 12.65 14.36
CA LEU A 554 -23.60 13.69 14.81
C LEU A 554 -23.82 14.05 16.28
N THR A 555 -22.78 14.56 16.94
CA THR A 555 -22.92 15.34 18.18
C THR A 555 -23.03 16.83 17.85
N LEU A 556 -24.07 17.49 18.34
CA LEU A 556 -24.36 18.88 18.09
C LEU A 556 -23.50 19.82 18.94
N PRO A 557 -23.10 20.99 18.40
CA PRO A 557 -22.37 22.02 19.15
C PRO A 557 -23.19 22.75 20.23
N ASP A 558 -24.44 22.37 20.48
CA ASP A 558 -25.21 22.99 21.56
C ASP A 558 -24.62 22.66 22.94
N ARG A 559 -25.09 23.38 23.98
CA ARG A 559 -24.52 23.27 25.33
C ARG A 559 -24.78 21.93 26.01
N ALA A 560 -25.78 21.19 25.56
CA ALA A 560 -26.08 19.87 26.08
C ALA A 560 -25.23 18.79 25.36
N GLY A 561 -24.67 19.09 24.18
CA GLY A 561 -23.99 18.10 23.35
C GLY A 561 -24.97 17.05 22.86
N ARG A 562 -26.16 17.49 22.42
CA ARG A 562 -27.19 16.57 21.91
C ARG A 562 -26.65 15.73 20.75
N GLN A 563 -27.10 14.50 20.65
CA GLN A 563 -26.88 13.65 19.49
C GLN A 563 -28.06 13.78 18.53
N ILE A 564 -27.80 13.74 17.24
CA ILE A 564 -28.83 13.77 16.19
C ILE A 564 -28.63 12.60 15.24
N ASP A 565 -29.72 11.92 14.90
CA ASP A 565 -29.76 10.94 13.81
C ASP A 565 -30.70 11.43 12.71
N VAL A 566 -30.23 11.42 11.46
CA VAL A 566 -30.99 11.88 10.28
C VAL A 566 -31.08 10.81 9.20
N GLY A 567 -32.28 10.63 8.65
CA GLY A 567 -32.57 9.56 7.69
C GLY A 567 -32.96 8.24 8.36
N GLY A 568 -32.98 7.16 7.57
CA GLY A 568 -33.36 5.83 8.04
C GLY A 568 -33.92 4.93 6.95
N TRP A 569 -34.39 3.73 7.31
CA TRP A 569 -34.65 2.65 6.35
C TRP A 569 -35.89 2.83 5.47
N SER A 570 -37.07 3.01 6.07
CA SER A 570 -38.32 2.98 5.30
C SER A 570 -39.41 3.89 5.87
N ALA A 571 -40.38 4.24 5.00
CA ALA A 571 -41.56 5.03 5.33
C ALA A 571 -41.19 6.37 6.04
N PRO A 572 -41.80 6.84 7.15
CA PRO A 572 -41.43 8.15 7.70
C PRO A 572 -39.96 8.22 8.17
N SER A 573 -39.33 7.07 8.43
CA SER A 573 -37.96 6.98 8.93
C SER A 573 -36.94 7.59 7.99
N THR A 574 -37.17 7.50 6.67
CA THR A 574 -36.30 8.14 5.66
C THR A 574 -36.25 9.65 5.83
N LYS A 575 -37.31 10.27 6.37
CA LYS A 575 -37.34 11.70 6.70
C LYS A 575 -37.07 11.98 8.18
N GLY A 576 -36.69 10.96 8.94
CA GLY A 576 -36.53 11.01 10.39
C GLY A 576 -35.46 12.01 10.81
N VAL A 577 -35.78 12.78 11.85
CA VAL A 577 -34.84 13.59 12.61
C VAL A 577 -35.07 13.26 14.08
N ARG A 578 -34.08 12.63 14.70
CA ARG A 578 -34.15 12.12 16.07
C ARG A 578 -33.11 12.82 16.91
N LEU A 579 -33.52 13.30 18.09
CA LEU A 579 -32.66 14.09 18.97
C LEU A 579 -32.57 13.40 20.32
N TYR A 580 -31.34 13.14 20.76
CA TYR A 580 -31.05 12.68 22.11
C TYR A 580 -30.22 13.71 22.86
N TRP A 581 -30.53 13.87 24.13
CA TRP A 581 -29.81 14.75 25.04
C TRP A 581 -29.15 13.86 26.11
N PRO A 582 -27.82 13.72 26.08
CA PRO A 582 -27.10 12.99 27.12
C PRO A 582 -27.18 13.68 28.48
N ASP A 583 -27.59 12.95 29.51
CA ASP A 583 -27.66 13.39 30.90
C ASP A 583 -27.21 12.28 31.88
N GLY A 584 -27.38 12.50 33.19
CA GLY A 584 -26.82 11.58 34.20
C GLY A 584 -25.29 11.58 34.22
N SER A 585 -24.70 10.61 34.92
CA SER A 585 -23.26 10.50 35.20
C SER A 585 -22.72 9.10 35.10
N PRO A 586 -21.38 8.89 35.09
CA PRO A 586 -20.82 7.59 35.40
C PRO A 586 -21.45 7.06 36.71
N GLY A 587 -22.13 5.93 36.63
CA GLY A 587 -22.84 5.29 37.75
C GLY A 587 -24.21 5.89 38.11
N VAL A 588 -24.67 6.93 37.43
CA VAL A 588 -26.03 7.48 37.60
C VAL A 588 -26.74 7.48 36.24
N ALA A 589 -27.81 6.70 36.13
CA ALA A 589 -28.60 6.60 34.91
C ALA A 589 -29.07 7.99 34.40
N GLY A 590 -29.00 8.21 33.09
CA GLY A 590 -29.71 9.33 32.48
C GLY A 590 -31.22 9.12 32.54
N VAL A 591 -32.00 10.18 32.39
CA VAL A 591 -33.46 10.14 32.40
C VAL A 591 -34.08 10.52 31.07
N ASN A 592 -33.33 11.14 30.16
CA ASN A 592 -33.87 11.54 28.87
C ASN A 592 -33.91 10.37 27.88
N ASP A 593 -34.83 10.47 26.95
CA ASP A 593 -35.02 9.51 25.87
C ASP A 593 -34.90 10.23 24.52
N TRP A 594 -34.80 9.47 23.42
CA TRP A 594 -34.82 10.01 22.07
C TRP A 594 -36.15 10.69 21.76
N GLN A 595 -36.08 11.89 21.18
CA GLN A 595 -37.25 12.66 20.76
C GLN A 595 -37.33 12.69 19.25
N GLU A 596 -38.49 12.29 18.74
CA GLU A 596 -38.81 12.37 17.32
C GLU A 596 -40.31 12.51 17.07
N ASP A 597 -40.62 13.29 16.02
CA ASP A 597 -41.95 13.50 15.47
C ASP A 597 -41.82 14.04 14.04
N VAL A 598 -41.88 13.12 13.07
CA VAL A 598 -41.74 13.43 11.62
C VAL A 598 -42.80 14.40 11.09
N THR A 599 -43.92 14.57 11.81
CA THR A 599 -45.00 15.51 11.44
C THR A 599 -44.68 16.94 11.84
N LYS A 600 -43.74 17.13 12.78
CA LYS A 600 -43.28 18.43 13.28
C LYS A 600 -41.89 18.78 12.80
N LEU A 601 -41.01 17.79 12.72
CA LEU A 601 -39.64 17.93 12.26
C LEU A 601 -39.26 16.76 11.37
N SER A 602 -38.94 17.03 10.11
CA SER A 602 -38.50 16.04 9.14
C SER A 602 -37.51 16.64 8.15
N LEU A 603 -36.72 15.77 7.52
CA LEU A 603 -35.98 16.12 6.31
C LEU A 603 -36.96 16.45 5.18
N ILE A 604 -36.59 17.38 4.31
CA ILE A 604 -37.35 17.73 3.11
C ILE A 604 -37.42 16.50 2.20
N MET A 605 -36.26 15.89 1.94
CA MET A 605 -36.12 14.66 1.16
C MET A 605 -35.87 13.47 2.10
N GLY A 606 -36.54 12.34 1.84
CA GLY A 606 -36.27 11.11 2.58
C GLY A 606 -34.93 10.51 2.13
N ARG A 607 -34.07 10.11 3.07
CA ARG A 607 -32.70 9.64 2.82
C ARG A 607 -32.38 8.36 3.58
N TRP A 608 -31.75 7.43 2.87
CA TRP A 608 -31.13 6.19 3.32
C TRP A 608 -29.65 6.23 2.94
N TYR A 609 -28.73 5.94 3.87
CA TYR A 609 -27.28 6.18 3.73
C TYR A 609 -26.86 7.63 3.40
N PRO A 610 -27.45 8.68 4.02
CA PRO A 610 -26.91 10.03 3.87
C PRO A 610 -25.60 10.19 4.65
N SER A 611 -24.78 11.17 4.30
CA SER A 611 -23.76 11.69 5.21
C SER A 611 -24.20 13.00 5.85
N ALA A 612 -23.73 13.27 7.07
CA ALA A 612 -23.97 14.54 7.75
C ALA A 612 -22.67 15.17 8.27
N MET A 613 -22.61 16.50 8.31
CA MET A 613 -21.46 17.26 8.84
C MET A 613 -21.90 18.60 9.45
N ILE A 614 -21.24 19.03 10.53
CA ILE A 614 -21.35 20.40 11.05
C ILE A 614 -20.55 21.38 10.17
N LEU A 615 -21.21 22.40 9.65
CA LEU A 615 -20.62 23.49 8.86
C LEU A 615 -19.93 24.53 9.76
N SER A 616 -19.06 25.37 9.19
CA SER A 616 -18.38 26.47 9.91
C SER A 616 -19.36 27.43 10.60
N ASN A 617 -20.56 27.61 10.06
CA ASN A 617 -21.61 28.45 10.66
C ASN A 617 -22.42 27.72 11.75
N GLY A 618 -22.08 26.47 12.08
CA GLY A 618 -22.74 25.63 13.08
C GLY A 618 -24.00 24.90 12.61
N SER A 619 -24.46 25.12 11.39
CA SER A 619 -25.58 24.36 10.81
C SER A 619 -25.13 22.98 10.36
N ILE A 620 -26.07 22.09 10.07
CA ILE A 620 -25.82 20.70 9.69
C ILE A 620 -26.05 20.57 8.20
N LEU A 621 -25.05 20.09 7.46
CA LEU A 621 -25.21 19.68 6.07
C LEU A 621 -25.54 18.19 6.02
N VAL A 622 -26.59 17.81 5.29
CA VAL A 622 -27.00 16.43 4.99
C VAL A 622 -26.89 16.20 3.48
N VAL A 623 -26.17 15.15 3.07
CA VAL A 623 -25.77 14.94 1.67
C VAL A 623 -26.17 13.56 1.19
N GLY A 624 -26.80 13.51 0.01
CA GLY A 624 -27.01 12.27 -0.74
C GLY A 624 -27.99 11.30 -0.07
N GLY A 625 -27.80 10.02 -0.36
CA GLY A 625 -28.65 8.92 0.07
C GLY A 625 -29.65 8.48 -1.01
N GLU A 626 -30.51 7.53 -0.67
CA GLU A 626 -31.59 7.01 -1.51
C GLU A 626 -32.96 7.16 -0.81
N GLN A 627 -34.06 7.03 -1.56
CA GLN A 627 -35.43 7.03 -1.01
C GLN A 627 -35.77 5.68 -0.35
N GLY A 628 -35.00 5.28 0.66
CA GLY A 628 -35.09 3.97 1.31
C GLY A 628 -34.18 2.93 0.66
N SER A 629 -34.27 1.70 1.15
CA SER A 629 -33.39 0.59 0.73
C SER A 629 -33.44 0.30 -0.76
N ASN A 630 -32.31 0.47 -1.45
CA ASN A 630 -32.16 0.27 -2.90
C ASN A 630 -33.20 1.09 -3.70
N GLY A 631 -33.53 2.27 -3.19
CA GLY A 631 -34.53 3.17 -3.74
C GLY A 631 -33.96 4.04 -4.87
N ALA A 632 -34.75 5.00 -5.33
CA ALA A 632 -34.24 6.01 -6.26
C ALA A 632 -33.20 6.91 -5.55
N PRO A 633 -32.15 7.38 -6.27
CA PRO A 633 -31.18 8.30 -5.70
C PRO A 633 -31.83 9.57 -5.18
N VAL A 634 -31.22 10.14 -4.14
CA VAL A 634 -31.54 11.48 -3.60
C VAL A 634 -30.31 12.36 -3.79
N PRO A 635 -30.04 12.80 -5.04
CA PRO A 635 -28.84 13.53 -5.40
C PRO A 635 -28.96 15.01 -4.99
N SER A 636 -29.11 15.26 -3.70
CA SER A 636 -29.34 16.60 -3.17
C SER A 636 -28.64 16.84 -1.84
N LEU A 637 -28.39 18.11 -1.55
CA LEU A 637 -27.83 18.62 -0.32
C LEU A 637 -28.91 19.41 0.42
N GLU A 638 -29.00 19.21 1.73
CA GLU A 638 -29.97 19.86 2.61
C GLU A 638 -29.23 20.41 3.84
N VAL A 639 -29.62 21.61 4.29
CA VAL A 639 -29.06 22.23 5.49
C VAL A 639 -30.12 22.23 6.59
N LEU A 640 -29.74 21.84 7.80
CA LEU A 640 -30.57 21.90 9.00
C LEU A 640 -29.98 22.87 10.02
N PRO A 641 -30.80 23.72 10.67
CA PRO A 641 -32.20 24.01 10.37
C PRO A 641 -32.32 24.61 8.96
N SER A 642 -33.38 24.26 8.21
CA SER A 642 -33.52 24.73 6.84
C SER A 642 -33.73 26.25 6.79
N PRO A 643 -32.83 27.02 6.15
CA PRO A 643 -32.99 28.47 6.05
C PRO A 643 -34.06 28.90 5.04
N SER A 644 -34.43 28.04 4.08
CA SER A 644 -35.32 28.37 2.96
C SER A 644 -36.35 27.29 2.60
N GLY A 645 -36.35 26.14 3.28
CA GLY A 645 -37.21 25.00 2.94
C GLY A 645 -36.88 24.33 1.60
N GLN A 646 -35.68 24.57 1.06
CA GLN A 646 -35.23 24.05 -0.23
C GLN A 646 -34.05 23.09 -0.07
N VAL A 647 -33.89 22.20 -1.05
CA VAL A 647 -32.70 21.35 -1.23
C VAL A 647 -31.94 21.78 -2.48
N LEU A 648 -30.63 21.58 -2.49
CA LEU A 648 -29.80 21.82 -3.67
C LEU A 648 -29.57 20.52 -4.42
N PHE A 649 -29.88 20.49 -5.72
CA PHE A 649 -29.55 19.34 -6.57
C PHE A 649 -28.05 19.27 -6.86
N ALA A 650 -27.50 18.05 -6.85
CA ALA A 650 -26.11 17.74 -7.14
C ALA A 650 -26.02 16.70 -8.27
N ASP A 651 -25.73 17.17 -9.49
CA ASP A 651 -25.61 16.34 -10.69
C ASP A 651 -24.56 15.23 -10.53
N TYR A 652 -23.48 15.52 -9.81
CA TYR A 652 -22.39 14.59 -9.57
C TYR A 652 -22.80 13.39 -8.70
N LEU A 653 -23.72 13.58 -7.75
CA LEU A 653 -24.32 12.47 -7.00
C LEU A 653 -25.32 11.70 -7.87
N ASN A 654 -26.06 12.38 -8.74
CA ASN A 654 -26.99 11.68 -9.63
C ASN A 654 -26.27 10.74 -10.61
N ARG A 655 -25.09 11.15 -11.11
CA ARG A 655 -24.32 10.37 -12.10
C ARG A 655 -23.58 9.17 -11.50
N THR A 656 -23.21 9.24 -10.22
CA THR A 656 -22.36 8.22 -9.57
C THR A 656 -23.15 7.26 -8.68
N ASP A 657 -24.48 7.38 -8.66
CA ASP A 657 -25.38 6.42 -8.03
C ASP A 657 -25.26 5.02 -8.65
N PRO A 658 -25.38 3.93 -7.87
CA PRO A 658 -25.53 3.85 -6.41
C PRO A 658 -24.19 3.78 -5.66
N TYR A 659 -23.08 4.20 -6.28
CA TYR A 659 -21.73 3.98 -5.76
C TYR A 659 -21.19 5.09 -4.85
N ASN A 660 -22.07 6.00 -4.42
CA ASN A 660 -21.71 7.27 -3.78
C ASN A 660 -22.39 7.52 -2.44
N LEU A 661 -23.03 6.51 -1.86
CA LEU A 661 -23.72 6.63 -0.58
C LEU A 661 -22.71 6.77 0.56
N TYR A 662 -23.10 7.43 1.65
CA TYR A 662 -22.19 7.95 2.67
C TYR A 662 -20.97 8.70 2.07
N PRO A 663 -21.17 9.80 1.32
CA PRO A 663 -20.06 10.59 0.81
C PRO A 663 -19.23 11.16 1.96
N PHE A 664 -17.90 11.19 1.83
CA PHE A 664 -17.01 11.72 2.86
C PHE A 664 -16.98 13.23 2.83
N LEU A 665 -17.12 13.87 4.00
CA LEU A 665 -17.27 15.33 4.12
C LEU A 665 -16.26 15.92 5.10
N ALA A 666 -15.67 17.07 4.74
CA ALA A 666 -14.85 17.85 5.65
C ALA A 666 -14.92 19.36 5.35
N VAL A 667 -15.08 20.19 6.38
CA VAL A 667 -14.76 21.61 6.29
C VAL A 667 -13.24 21.79 6.20
N MET A 668 -12.78 22.51 5.17
CA MET A 668 -11.37 22.79 4.91
C MET A 668 -10.93 24.13 5.54
N PRO A 669 -9.64 24.34 5.85
CA PRO A 669 -9.14 25.64 6.34
C PRO A 669 -9.48 26.83 5.44
N SER A 670 -9.58 26.63 4.12
CA SER A 670 -10.07 27.65 3.18
C SER A 670 -11.51 28.10 3.42
N GLY A 671 -12.29 27.33 4.18
CA GLY A 671 -13.74 27.49 4.35
C GLY A 671 -14.56 26.68 3.35
N ASN A 672 -13.95 26.13 2.29
CA ASN A 672 -14.63 25.23 1.37
C ASN A 672 -14.98 23.90 2.03
N ILE A 673 -15.90 23.17 1.41
CA ILE A 673 -16.31 21.83 1.85
C ILE A 673 -15.67 20.82 0.90
N PHE A 674 -14.78 19.98 1.43
CA PHE A 674 -14.35 18.79 0.73
C PHE A 674 -15.46 17.75 0.72
N ILE A 675 -15.74 17.22 -0.46
CA ILE A 675 -16.63 16.08 -0.66
C ILE A 675 -15.93 15.03 -1.53
N GLN A 676 -15.93 13.79 -1.07
CA GLN A 676 -15.55 12.63 -1.86
C GLN A 676 -16.68 11.61 -1.91
N TYR A 677 -16.91 11.06 -3.10
CA TYR A 677 -17.97 10.13 -3.38
C TYR A 677 -17.54 9.20 -4.52
N TYR A 678 -17.90 7.92 -4.44
CA TYR A 678 -17.39 6.88 -5.33
C TYR A 678 -15.86 6.92 -5.44
N ASN A 679 -15.32 7.32 -6.59
CA ASN A 679 -13.90 7.54 -6.87
C ASN A 679 -13.61 8.97 -7.35
N GLU A 680 -14.45 9.93 -6.96
CA GLU A 680 -14.34 11.35 -7.35
C GLU A 680 -14.30 12.25 -6.12
N ALA A 681 -13.66 13.42 -6.25
CA ALA A 681 -13.61 14.41 -5.18
C ALA A 681 -13.70 15.84 -5.70
N LYS A 682 -14.30 16.74 -4.89
CA LYS A 682 -14.49 18.16 -5.22
C LYS A 682 -14.39 19.02 -3.96
N LEU A 683 -14.16 20.33 -4.16
CA LEU A 683 -14.44 21.35 -3.16
C LEU A 683 -15.74 22.08 -3.53
N LEU A 684 -16.60 22.31 -2.55
CA LEU A 684 -17.84 23.08 -2.67
C LEU A 684 -17.69 24.42 -1.94
N ASP A 685 -18.32 25.46 -2.47
CA ASP A 685 -18.48 26.74 -1.77
C ASP A 685 -19.41 26.54 -0.56
N PRO A 686 -19.07 27.03 0.64
CA PRO A 686 -19.83 26.74 1.86
C PRO A 686 -21.21 27.42 1.91
N SER A 687 -21.46 28.44 1.08
CA SER A 687 -22.72 29.20 1.11
C SER A 687 -23.71 28.71 0.06
N SER A 688 -23.24 28.56 -1.18
CA SER A 688 -24.03 28.10 -2.32
C SER A 688 -24.07 26.58 -2.44
N LEU A 689 -23.14 25.87 -1.79
CA LEU A 689 -22.94 24.41 -1.87
C LEU A 689 -22.66 23.89 -3.29
N GLN A 690 -22.32 24.78 -4.21
CA GLN A 690 -21.94 24.44 -5.58
C GLN A 690 -20.45 24.10 -5.69
N PRO A 691 -20.05 23.21 -6.62
CA PRO A 691 -18.65 22.91 -6.85
C PRO A 691 -17.84 24.14 -7.27
N VAL A 692 -16.73 24.39 -6.58
CA VAL A 692 -15.75 25.45 -6.93
C VAL A 692 -14.45 24.89 -7.50
N LYS A 693 -14.13 23.62 -7.22
CA LYS A 693 -12.92 22.95 -7.72
C LYS A 693 -13.17 21.45 -7.86
N SER A 694 -12.85 20.88 -9.02
CA SER A 694 -12.73 19.43 -9.15
C SER A 694 -11.32 19.00 -8.75
N LEU A 695 -11.21 17.91 -8.00
CA LEU A 695 -9.95 17.33 -7.57
C LEU A 695 -9.66 16.08 -8.43
N PRO A 696 -8.38 15.66 -8.56
CA PRO A 696 -8.06 14.39 -9.22
C PRO A 696 -8.80 13.22 -8.56
N ASN A 697 -9.08 12.17 -9.33
CA ASN A 697 -9.70 10.98 -8.78
C ASN A 697 -8.71 10.22 -7.88
N PRO A 698 -9.09 9.79 -6.66
CA PRO A 698 -8.26 8.93 -5.84
C PRO A 698 -7.92 7.62 -6.58
N PRO A 699 -6.63 7.25 -6.67
CA PRO A 699 -6.25 6.01 -7.35
C PRO A 699 -6.79 4.79 -6.59
N GLY A 700 -7.38 3.84 -7.31
CA GLY A 700 -7.90 2.57 -6.78
C GLY A 700 -6.85 1.46 -6.73
N ALA A 701 -7.03 0.42 -7.54
CA ALA A 701 -6.05 -0.63 -7.79
C ALA A 701 -5.25 -0.35 -9.06
N VAL A 702 -4.07 -0.94 -9.20
CA VAL A 702 -3.19 -0.70 -10.36
C VAL A 702 -3.84 -1.14 -11.69
N ASN A 703 -4.59 -2.24 -11.67
CA ASN A 703 -5.34 -2.76 -12.81
C ASN A 703 -6.80 -2.24 -12.89
N ASN A 704 -7.23 -1.45 -11.91
CA ASN A 704 -8.52 -0.80 -11.93
C ASN A 704 -8.41 0.53 -11.16
N PRO A 705 -7.88 1.59 -11.79
CA PRO A 705 -7.63 2.86 -11.10
C PRO A 705 -8.92 3.54 -10.63
N ALA A 706 -10.09 3.13 -11.15
CA ALA A 706 -11.39 3.73 -10.88
C ALA A 706 -12.16 3.07 -9.72
N SER A 707 -11.48 2.34 -8.82
CA SER A 707 -12.12 1.68 -7.68
C SER A 707 -12.84 2.64 -6.74
N GLY A 708 -13.98 2.18 -6.20
CA GLY A 708 -14.80 3.00 -5.31
C GLY A 708 -14.27 3.04 -3.87
N ARG A 709 -14.52 4.17 -3.20
CA ARG A 709 -14.10 4.45 -1.81
C ARG A 709 -15.25 4.65 -0.85
N THR A 710 -16.45 4.95 -1.33
CA THR A 710 -17.66 5.10 -0.50
C THR A 710 -18.57 3.89 -0.67
N TYR A 711 -19.66 3.81 0.10
CA TYR A 711 -20.60 2.70 -0.02
C TYR A 711 -21.11 2.55 -1.48
N PRO A 712 -21.21 1.31 -2.01
CA PRO A 712 -21.03 0.01 -1.33
C PRO A 712 -19.59 -0.48 -1.30
N PHE A 713 -18.65 0.13 -2.04
CA PHE A 713 -17.25 -0.31 -2.02
C PHE A 713 -16.55 -0.02 -0.68
N GLN A 714 -17.05 0.94 0.08
CA GLN A 714 -16.80 1.28 1.48
C GLN A 714 -15.34 1.16 1.95
N GLY A 715 -14.58 2.23 1.77
CA GLY A 715 -13.43 2.57 2.61
C GLY A 715 -13.85 3.47 3.78
N THR A 716 -12.88 4.10 4.43
CA THR A 716 -13.10 5.05 5.53
C THR A 716 -12.20 6.27 5.37
N MET A 717 -12.74 7.46 5.60
CA MET A 717 -11.98 8.71 5.66
C MET A 717 -11.67 9.13 7.09
N MET A 718 -10.45 9.62 7.30
CA MET A 718 -10.06 10.44 8.45
C MET A 718 -9.36 11.73 8.02
N ILE A 719 -9.28 12.69 8.93
CA ILE A 719 -8.49 13.91 8.79
C ILE A 719 -7.26 13.77 9.67
N LEU A 720 -6.09 14.07 9.10
CA LEU A 720 -4.82 13.97 9.82
C LEU A 720 -4.66 15.09 10.87
N PRO A 721 -3.75 14.92 11.85
CA PRO A 721 -3.65 15.83 12.97
C PRO A 721 -3.26 17.24 12.53
N GLN A 722 -3.92 18.24 13.11
CA GLN A 722 -3.71 19.64 12.80
C GLN A 722 -2.92 20.33 13.92
N TYR A 723 -1.94 21.14 13.52
CA TYR A 723 -1.05 21.89 14.40
C TYR A 723 -1.09 23.38 14.03
N PRO A 724 -0.84 24.31 14.99
CA PRO A 724 -0.61 25.71 14.67
C PRO A 724 0.46 25.87 13.58
N PRO A 725 0.27 26.76 12.58
CA PRO A 725 -0.78 27.77 12.45
C PRO A 725 -2.09 27.29 11.79
N TYR A 726 -2.29 25.98 11.62
CA TYR A 726 -3.50 25.34 11.09
C TYR A 726 -3.83 25.66 9.62
N THR A 727 -2.80 25.92 8.81
CA THR A 727 -2.97 26.21 7.38
C THR A 727 -3.11 24.96 6.52
N ASP A 728 -2.55 23.84 6.97
CA ASP A 728 -2.50 22.60 6.21
C ASP A 728 -3.49 21.58 6.78
N LEU A 729 -4.30 20.99 5.90
CA LEU A 729 -5.19 19.88 6.22
C LEU A 729 -5.03 18.76 5.20
N GLU A 730 -4.66 17.58 5.67
CA GLU A 730 -4.54 16.37 4.86
C GLU A 730 -5.72 15.44 5.19
N VAL A 731 -6.40 14.96 4.15
CA VAL A 731 -7.40 13.89 4.26
C VAL A 731 -6.72 12.55 3.99
N LEU A 732 -7.11 11.50 4.72
CA LEU A 732 -6.63 10.13 4.57
C LEU A 732 -7.83 9.21 4.32
N ILE A 733 -7.77 8.36 3.30
CA ILE A 733 -8.83 7.43 2.96
C ILE A 733 -8.25 6.06 2.73
N CYS A 734 -8.69 5.09 3.53
CA CYS A 734 -8.17 3.74 3.49
C CYS A 734 -9.23 2.75 3.06
N GLY A 735 -8.81 1.74 2.29
CA GLY A 735 -9.69 0.67 1.85
C GLY A 735 -10.70 1.10 0.79
N GLY A 736 -11.66 0.23 0.53
CA GLY A 736 -12.54 0.32 -0.64
C GLY A 736 -12.48 -0.99 -1.42
N SER A 737 -13.11 -1.03 -2.59
CA SER A 737 -13.17 -2.24 -3.41
C SER A 737 -13.37 -1.92 -4.89
N ASN A 738 -12.95 -2.85 -5.75
CA ASN A 738 -13.08 -2.72 -7.20
C ASN A 738 -14.52 -3.02 -7.66
N PRO A 739 -15.06 -2.29 -8.64
CA PRO A 739 -16.25 -2.70 -9.36
C PRO A 739 -16.11 -4.11 -9.96
N GLY A 740 -17.23 -4.85 -10.05
CA GLY A 740 -17.27 -6.19 -10.62
C GLY A 740 -16.74 -7.25 -9.65
N ALA A 741 -15.47 -7.63 -9.80
CA ALA A 741 -14.86 -8.72 -9.01
C ALA A 741 -14.78 -8.43 -7.50
N ALA A 742 -15.07 -7.19 -7.06
CA ALA A 742 -15.15 -6.81 -5.64
C ALA A 742 -13.88 -7.13 -4.85
N ILE A 743 -12.71 -7.00 -5.48
CA ILE A 743 -11.44 -7.18 -4.80
C ILE A 743 -11.20 -5.94 -3.93
N ALA A 744 -11.06 -6.16 -2.62
CA ALA A 744 -10.80 -5.08 -1.69
C ALA A 744 -9.43 -4.44 -1.93
N LEU A 745 -9.34 -3.14 -1.70
CA LEU A 745 -8.11 -2.36 -1.86
C LEU A 745 -7.17 -2.59 -0.68
N ASP A 746 -5.88 -2.62 -0.95
CA ASP A 746 -4.79 -2.76 0.00
C ASP A 746 -4.03 -1.46 0.19
N ASN A 747 -4.70 -0.31 0.07
CA ASN A 747 -4.02 0.97 0.13
C ASN A 747 -4.86 2.06 0.82
N CYS A 748 -4.14 3.06 1.31
CA CYS A 748 -4.66 4.34 1.69
C CYS A 748 -4.19 5.41 0.72
N VAL A 749 -5.04 6.40 0.49
CA VAL A 749 -4.72 7.60 -0.29
C VAL A 749 -4.87 8.83 0.58
N SER A 750 -3.94 9.77 0.42
CA SER A 750 -3.91 11.03 1.16
C SER A 750 -3.73 12.23 0.23
N MET A 751 -4.32 13.36 0.59
CA MET A 751 -4.24 14.59 -0.21
C MET A 751 -4.44 15.81 0.67
N HIS A 752 -3.83 16.94 0.27
CA HIS A 752 -4.17 18.27 0.77
C HIS A 752 -5.15 18.96 -0.21
N PRO A 753 -6.48 18.97 0.04
CA PRO A 753 -7.46 19.43 -0.94
C PRO A 753 -7.34 20.93 -1.30
N ASP A 754 -6.98 21.76 -0.32
CA ASP A 754 -6.80 23.20 -0.48
C ASP A 754 -5.51 23.58 -1.24
N ALA A 755 -4.58 22.64 -1.43
CA ALA A 755 -3.36 22.91 -2.17
C ALA A 755 -3.67 23.31 -3.62
N PRO A 756 -3.00 24.32 -4.21
CA PRO A 756 -3.21 24.70 -5.61
C PRO A 756 -3.06 23.52 -6.58
N ASN A 757 -2.03 22.70 -6.35
CA ASN A 757 -1.75 21.47 -7.10
C ASN A 757 -2.09 20.23 -6.25
N ALA A 758 -3.33 20.16 -5.76
CA ALA A 758 -3.81 19.03 -4.97
C ALA A 758 -3.65 17.73 -5.76
N ASN A 759 -2.95 16.75 -5.17
CA ASN A 759 -2.72 15.45 -5.77
C ASN A 759 -2.74 14.36 -4.69
N TRP A 760 -3.13 13.15 -5.08
CA TRP A 760 -3.17 12.01 -4.19
C TRP A 760 -1.78 11.39 -4.01
N THR A 761 -1.48 11.00 -2.79
CA THR A 761 -0.38 10.10 -2.45
C THR A 761 -0.93 8.77 -2.00
N LEU A 762 -0.41 7.67 -2.56
CA LEU A 762 -0.82 6.32 -2.21
C LEU A 762 0.23 5.68 -1.28
N GLU A 763 -0.24 5.01 -0.22
CA GLU A 763 0.55 4.15 0.66
C GLU A 763 -0.14 2.79 0.76
N ARG A 764 0.60 1.68 0.71
CA ARG A 764 -0.01 0.35 0.84
C ARG A 764 -0.24 -0.04 2.30
N MET A 765 -1.37 -0.68 2.54
CA MET A 765 -1.73 -1.35 3.77
C MET A 765 -1.15 -2.77 3.80
N PRO A 766 -0.89 -3.33 5.00
CA PRO A 766 -0.39 -4.71 5.14
C PRO A 766 -1.44 -5.77 4.74
N SER A 767 -2.70 -5.38 4.51
CA SER A 767 -3.76 -6.25 4.01
C SER A 767 -4.79 -5.49 3.19
N LYS A 768 -5.47 -6.22 2.29
CA LYS A 768 -6.70 -5.76 1.63
C LYS A 768 -7.81 -5.57 2.65
N ARG A 769 -8.52 -4.44 2.59
CA ARG A 769 -9.58 -4.10 3.55
C ARG A 769 -10.72 -3.31 2.91
N VAL A 770 -11.89 -3.93 2.82
CA VAL A 770 -13.19 -3.29 2.59
C VAL A 770 -13.93 -3.19 3.92
N MET A 771 -14.75 -2.14 4.11
CA MET A 771 -15.40 -1.80 5.37
C MET A 771 -14.46 -1.67 6.58
N PRO A 772 -13.31 -0.98 6.46
CA PRO A 772 -12.55 -0.64 7.65
C PRO A 772 -13.38 0.25 8.59
N CYS A 773 -12.93 0.37 9.83
CA CYS A 773 -13.22 1.50 10.69
C CYS A 773 -11.89 2.14 11.09
N ILE A 774 -11.85 3.47 11.21
CA ILE A 774 -10.64 4.18 11.63
C ILE A 774 -10.97 5.08 12.82
N THR A 775 -10.23 4.92 13.92
CA THR A 775 -10.37 5.76 15.12
C THR A 775 -9.10 6.58 15.33
N ALA A 776 -9.23 7.91 15.44
CA ALA A 776 -8.13 8.78 15.83
C ALA A 776 -7.80 8.61 17.33
N LEU A 777 -6.52 8.61 17.68
CA LEU A 777 -6.04 8.42 19.05
C LEU A 777 -5.41 9.70 19.62
N PRO A 778 -5.41 9.88 20.96
CA PRO A 778 -4.93 11.10 21.60
C PRO A 778 -3.47 11.44 21.32
N ASP A 779 -2.64 10.46 20.98
CA ASP A 779 -1.21 10.64 20.70
C ASP A 779 -0.91 11.12 19.28
N GLY A 780 -1.93 11.15 18.40
CA GLY A 780 -1.86 11.59 17.01
C GLY A 780 -1.79 10.43 16.01
N THR A 781 -1.84 9.19 16.48
CA THR A 781 -1.92 7.98 15.65
C THR A 781 -3.38 7.59 15.38
N TYR A 782 -3.60 6.65 14.47
CA TYR A 782 -4.93 6.20 14.06
C TYR A 782 -4.99 4.67 14.07
N LEU A 783 -6.02 4.10 14.70
CA LEU A 783 -6.28 2.66 14.68
C LEU A 783 -7.20 2.33 13.50
N ILE A 784 -6.73 1.52 12.57
CA ILE A 784 -7.53 0.92 11.49
C ILE A 784 -7.90 -0.50 11.93
N ALA A 785 -9.19 -0.79 12.04
CA ALA A 785 -9.73 -2.07 12.48
C ALA A 785 -10.84 -2.56 11.54
N ASN A 786 -11.34 -3.78 11.79
CA ASN A 786 -12.51 -4.38 11.12
C ASN A 786 -12.40 -4.55 9.60
N GLY A 787 -13.45 -5.07 8.97
CA GLY A 787 -13.54 -5.22 7.52
C GLY A 787 -13.02 -6.55 7.00
N ALA A 788 -12.96 -6.68 5.68
CA ALA A 788 -12.75 -7.95 4.99
C ALA A 788 -11.72 -7.85 3.83
N HIS A 789 -11.15 -8.98 3.44
CA HIS A 789 -10.16 -9.09 2.37
C HIS A 789 -10.78 -9.12 0.97
N GLN A 790 -12.08 -9.40 0.87
CA GLN A 790 -12.81 -9.55 -0.39
C GLN A 790 -14.26 -9.09 -0.22
N GLY A 791 -14.82 -8.46 -1.26
CA GLY A 791 -16.23 -8.11 -1.35
C GLY A 791 -16.53 -6.62 -1.31
N THR A 792 -17.79 -6.31 -1.00
CA THR A 792 -18.32 -4.95 -0.79
C THR A 792 -19.12 -4.90 0.50
N ALA A 793 -19.48 -3.70 0.95
CA ALA A 793 -20.44 -3.50 2.01
C ALA A 793 -21.84 -3.97 1.63
N GLY A 794 -22.57 -4.47 2.62
CA GLY A 794 -23.88 -5.09 2.48
C GLY A 794 -23.93 -6.51 3.04
N PHE A 795 -25.15 -7.03 3.19
CA PHE A 795 -25.42 -8.35 3.74
C PHE A 795 -24.91 -9.47 2.83
N GLY A 796 -24.07 -10.36 3.37
CA GLY A 796 -23.50 -11.49 2.66
C GLY A 796 -22.56 -11.16 1.51
N LEU A 797 -22.09 -9.90 1.40
CA LEU A 797 -21.32 -9.44 0.24
C LEU A 797 -19.80 -9.43 0.44
N ALA A 798 -19.30 -9.83 1.60
CA ALA A 798 -17.88 -9.83 1.92
C ALA A 798 -17.41 -11.10 2.63
N THR A 799 -16.16 -11.49 2.39
CA THR A 799 -15.54 -12.71 2.95
C THR A 799 -14.09 -12.47 3.34
N GLY A 800 -13.58 -13.34 4.22
CA GLY A 800 -12.21 -13.25 4.74
C GLY A 800 -12.06 -12.05 5.69
N PRO A 801 -12.58 -12.14 6.94
CA PRO A 801 -12.50 -11.03 7.88
C PRO A 801 -11.04 -10.69 8.21
N ASN A 802 -10.74 -9.40 8.31
CA ASN A 802 -9.49 -8.92 8.88
C ASN A 802 -9.53 -9.06 10.40
N LEU A 803 -8.61 -9.85 10.96
CA LEU A 803 -8.53 -10.07 12.41
C LEU A 803 -7.48 -9.19 13.10
N ASN A 804 -6.51 -8.64 12.37
CA ASN A 804 -5.55 -7.69 12.92
C ASN A 804 -6.10 -6.26 12.88
N ALA A 805 -5.70 -5.46 13.86
CA ALA A 805 -5.71 -4.01 13.72
C ALA A 805 -4.39 -3.52 13.09
N VAL A 806 -4.42 -2.30 12.54
CA VAL A 806 -3.24 -1.62 12.00
C VAL A 806 -3.17 -0.23 12.61
N LEU A 807 -2.02 0.12 13.19
CA LEU A 807 -1.76 1.47 13.68
C LEU A 807 -1.09 2.30 12.59
N TYR A 808 -1.71 3.41 12.21
CA TYR A 808 -1.17 4.40 11.30
C TYR A 808 -0.57 5.57 12.09
N ASP A 809 0.73 5.80 11.89
CA ASP A 809 1.48 6.90 12.52
C ASP A 809 1.88 7.94 11.46
N PRO A 810 1.16 9.08 11.38
CA PRO A 810 1.44 10.11 10.38
C PRO A 810 2.79 10.80 10.55
N THR A 811 3.45 10.65 11.71
CA THR A 811 4.75 11.28 12.00
C THR A 811 5.92 10.54 11.35
N LYS A 812 5.72 9.27 10.97
CA LYS A 812 6.74 8.47 10.27
C LYS A 812 6.84 8.84 8.79
N PRO A 813 7.97 8.53 8.13
CA PRO A 813 8.08 8.65 6.68
C PRO A 813 7.00 7.85 5.97
N ARG A 814 6.46 8.40 4.87
CA ARG A 814 5.49 7.70 4.01
C ARG A 814 6.05 6.36 3.54
N GLY A 815 5.18 5.37 3.41
CA GLY A 815 5.56 3.97 3.15
C GLY A 815 6.08 3.23 4.39
N SER A 816 6.20 3.87 5.56
CA SER A 816 6.61 3.23 6.83
C SER A 816 5.68 3.58 8.00
N ARG A 817 4.48 4.08 7.70
CA ARG A 817 3.52 4.60 8.71
C ARG A 817 2.64 3.52 9.33
N MET A 818 2.62 2.32 8.76
CA MET A 818 1.70 1.24 9.12
C MET A 818 2.39 0.19 10.00
N THR A 819 1.80 -0.10 11.16
CA THR A 819 2.23 -1.16 12.08
C THR A 819 1.09 -2.16 12.28
N VAL A 820 1.32 -3.44 12.02
CA VAL A 820 0.37 -4.53 12.31
C VAL A 820 0.36 -4.76 13.82
N MET A 821 -0.85 -4.71 14.40
CA MET A 821 -1.11 -4.75 15.83
C MET A 821 -1.68 -6.11 16.25
N ALA A 822 -2.13 -6.23 17.49
CA ALA A 822 -2.76 -7.45 18.00
C ALA A 822 -3.98 -7.89 17.18
N ASN A 823 -4.27 -9.20 17.23
CA ASN A 823 -5.42 -9.80 16.58
C ASN A 823 -6.61 -9.94 17.54
N THR A 824 -7.83 -9.81 17.01
CA THR A 824 -9.05 -10.31 17.64
C THR A 824 -9.38 -11.73 17.14
N THR A 825 -10.23 -12.43 17.87
CA THR A 825 -10.86 -13.68 17.42
C THR A 825 -12.28 -13.46 16.86
N ILE A 826 -12.75 -12.21 16.86
CA ILE A 826 -14.10 -11.84 16.46
C ILE A 826 -14.07 -11.20 15.08
N ALA A 827 -14.82 -11.76 14.14
CA ALA A 827 -14.99 -11.18 12.82
C ALA A 827 -15.91 -9.95 12.91
N ARG A 828 -15.39 -8.79 12.50
CA ARG A 828 -16.12 -7.51 12.46
C ARG A 828 -16.25 -7.07 11.01
N LEU A 829 -17.35 -7.42 10.35
CA LEU A 829 -17.64 -7.10 8.95
C LEU A 829 -18.63 -5.93 8.83
N TYR A 830 -19.63 -6.03 7.96
CA TYR A 830 -20.65 -5.01 7.75
C TYR A 830 -21.39 -4.66 9.05
N HIS A 831 -21.69 -3.38 9.27
CA HIS A 831 -22.24 -2.87 10.54
C HIS A 831 -21.35 -3.06 11.78
N SER A 832 -20.03 -3.13 11.58
CA SER A 832 -19.09 -2.94 12.70
C SER A 832 -18.71 -1.48 12.86
N GLU A 833 -18.44 -1.07 14.10
CA GLU A 833 -18.12 0.31 14.44
C GLU A 833 -16.89 0.42 15.34
N SER A 834 -16.26 1.59 15.36
CA SER A 834 -15.16 1.90 16.27
C SER A 834 -15.18 3.35 16.75
N VAL A 835 -15.06 3.58 18.06
CA VAL A 835 -15.04 4.93 18.66
C VAL A 835 -14.02 5.06 19.79
N LEU A 836 -13.45 6.25 19.97
CA LEU A 836 -12.54 6.57 21.07
C LEU A 836 -13.32 6.80 22.37
N LEU A 837 -12.93 6.13 23.45
CA LEU A 837 -13.47 6.33 24.78
C LEU A 837 -12.71 7.40 25.56
N ASP A 838 -13.36 7.99 26.57
CA ASP A 838 -12.76 9.02 27.43
C ASP A 838 -11.49 8.56 28.15
N ASP A 839 -11.33 7.25 28.34
CA ASP A 839 -10.13 6.67 28.95
C ASP A 839 -9.02 6.33 27.96
N GLY A 840 -9.15 6.67 26.68
CA GLY A 840 -8.17 6.43 25.64
C GLY A 840 -8.19 5.01 25.04
N ARG A 841 -9.09 4.12 25.47
CA ARG A 841 -9.31 2.86 24.74
C ARG A 841 -10.18 3.09 23.50
N VAL A 842 -10.13 2.18 22.54
CA VAL A 842 -11.05 2.19 21.38
C VAL A 842 -12.11 1.13 21.57
N MET A 843 -13.38 1.50 21.63
CA MET A 843 -14.49 0.56 21.64
C MET A 843 -14.73 0.00 20.23
N ILE A 844 -14.98 -1.30 20.13
CA ILE A 844 -15.25 -2.02 18.88
C ILE A 844 -16.54 -2.85 19.07
N THR A 845 -17.51 -2.63 18.20
CA THR A 845 -18.86 -3.20 18.28
C THR A 845 -19.33 -3.74 16.92
N GLY A 846 -20.51 -4.37 16.88
CA GLY A 846 -21.04 -5.00 15.66
C GLY A 846 -20.28 -6.27 15.29
N SER A 847 -20.49 -7.00 14.21
CA SER A 847 -21.18 -6.73 12.97
C SER A 847 -22.49 -7.48 12.81
N ASP A 848 -23.27 -7.05 11.83
CA ASP A 848 -24.43 -7.75 11.28
C ASP A 848 -24.18 -8.11 9.81
N PRO A 849 -23.35 -9.13 9.53
CA PRO A 849 -23.03 -9.51 8.15
C PRO A 849 -24.21 -10.17 7.42
N GLU A 850 -25.24 -10.64 8.15
CA GLU A 850 -26.35 -11.46 7.63
C GLU A 850 -25.89 -12.56 6.65
N ASP A 851 -24.86 -13.30 7.05
CA ASP A 851 -24.31 -14.42 6.28
C ASP A 851 -24.38 -15.74 7.09
N ASN A 852 -24.13 -16.88 6.43
CA ASN A 852 -24.17 -18.21 7.07
C ASN A 852 -22.84 -18.64 7.71
N THR A 853 -21.81 -17.78 7.70
CA THR A 853 -20.42 -18.11 8.06
C THR A 853 -19.95 -17.38 9.32
N ASN A 854 -20.23 -16.08 9.41
CA ASN A 854 -19.86 -15.18 10.47
C ASN A 854 -21.12 -14.85 11.29
N PRO A 855 -21.13 -15.14 12.60
CA PRO A 855 -22.30 -14.84 13.43
C PRO A 855 -22.50 -13.33 13.56
N GLN A 856 -23.76 -12.94 13.76
CA GLN A 856 -24.11 -11.62 14.27
C GLN A 856 -23.43 -11.40 15.63
N GLU A 857 -22.78 -10.25 15.81
CA GLU A 857 -21.89 -10.03 16.95
C GLU A 857 -22.42 -8.98 17.92
N TYR A 858 -22.90 -9.48 19.06
CA TYR A 858 -23.43 -8.68 20.17
C TYR A 858 -22.35 -8.29 21.18
N ARG A 859 -21.21 -8.99 21.23
CA ARG A 859 -20.16 -8.75 22.22
C ARG A 859 -19.41 -7.48 21.85
N ASN A 860 -19.15 -6.66 22.85
CA ASN A 860 -18.36 -5.44 22.70
C ASN A 860 -16.94 -5.72 23.18
N GLU A 861 -15.96 -5.32 22.37
CA GLU A 861 -14.55 -5.35 22.74
C GLU A 861 -14.02 -3.92 22.88
N VAL A 862 -12.89 -3.80 23.54
CA VAL A 862 -12.02 -2.63 23.42
C VAL A 862 -10.67 -3.07 22.88
N PHE A 863 -10.10 -2.24 22.01
CA PHE A 863 -8.68 -2.26 21.75
C PHE A 863 -7.99 -1.33 22.74
N ILE A 864 -6.99 -1.87 23.46
CA ILE A 864 -6.12 -1.13 24.37
C ILE A 864 -4.88 -0.73 23.57
N PRO A 865 -4.69 0.57 23.25
CA PRO A 865 -3.54 1.01 22.48
C PRO A 865 -2.23 0.85 23.25
N PRO A 866 -1.07 0.80 22.56
CA PRO A 866 0.23 0.60 23.19
C PRO A 866 0.52 1.56 24.35
N TYR A 867 0.05 2.81 24.26
CA TYR A 867 0.25 3.83 25.30
C TYR A 867 -0.49 3.55 26.62
N LEU A 868 -1.41 2.57 26.67
CA LEU A 868 -2.07 2.12 27.91
C LEU A 868 -1.58 0.74 28.38
N MET A 869 -0.73 0.06 27.60
CA MET A 869 -0.26 -1.27 27.95
C MET A 869 0.70 -1.24 29.15
N GLY A 870 0.59 -2.23 30.02
CA GLY A 870 1.39 -2.29 31.25
C GLY A 870 0.91 -1.38 32.38
N ASN A 871 -0.30 -0.81 32.27
CA ASN A 871 -0.92 0.06 33.28
C ASN A 871 -0.04 1.26 33.70
N PRO A 872 0.33 2.14 32.74
CA PRO A 872 1.22 3.26 33.02
C PRO A 872 0.58 4.30 33.94
N SER A 873 1.41 5.05 34.66
CA SER A 873 0.95 6.23 35.40
C SER A 873 0.47 7.30 34.43
N ARG A 874 -0.80 7.68 34.53
CA ARG A 874 -1.45 8.61 33.62
C ARG A 874 -1.39 10.05 34.13
N PRO A 875 -1.31 11.06 33.25
CA PRO A 875 -1.54 12.44 33.63
C PRO A 875 -2.96 12.67 34.16
N SER A 876 -3.12 13.69 34.99
CA SER A 876 -4.43 14.18 35.40
C SER A 876 -4.41 15.70 35.50
N PHE A 877 -5.53 16.33 35.14
CA PHE A 877 -5.63 17.78 35.06
C PHE A 877 -7.05 18.25 35.34
N ASN A 878 -7.18 19.55 35.61
CA ASN A 878 -8.45 20.25 35.69
C ASN A 878 -8.46 21.42 34.70
N VAL A 879 -9.64 21.74 34.20
CA VAL A 879 -9.93 22.95 33.43
C VAL A 879 -11.25 23.54 33.91
N SER A 880 -11.27 24.84 34.19
CA SER A 880 -12.45 25.51 34.76
C SER A 880 -13.45 25.94 33.68
N ASN A 881 -12.96 26.50 32.58
CA ASN A 881 -13.79 26.89 31.45
C ASN A 881 -13.93 25.74 30.46
N LEU A 882 -15.17 25.29 30.22
CA LEU A 882 -15.48 24.24 29.26
C LEU A 882 -16.09 24.77 27.95
N ASP A 883 -16.25 26.10 27.81
CA ASP A 883 -16.84 26.74 26.63
C ASP A 883 -15.84 27.76 26.06
N TRP A 884 -15.08 27.32 25.06
CA TRP A 884 -13.94 28.05 24.52
C TRP A 884 -14.34 28.89 23.31
N ALA A 885 -14.04 30.18 23.37
CA ALA A 885 -14.04 31.03 22.19
C ALA A 885 -12.84 30.69 21.29
N TYR A 886 -12.99 30.88 19.98
CA TYR A 886 -11.87 30.69 19.06
C TYR A 886 -10.68 31.59 19.41
N GLY A 887 -9.46 31.04 19.31
CA GLY A 887 -8.21 31.73 19.62
C GLY A 887 -8.00 32.10 21.10
N SER A 888 -8.95 31.78 21.98
CA SER A 888 -8.84 32.11 23.40
C SER A 888 -7.77 31.27 24.10
N SER A 889 -7.13 31.85 25.11
CA SER A 889 -6.18 31.15 25.98
C SER A 889 -6.90 30.54 27.17
N GLN A 890 -6.64 29.26 27.42
CA GLN A 890 -7.29 28.45 28.43
C GLN A 890 -6.23 27.92 29.40
N THR A 891 -6.53 27.92 30.69
CA THR A 891 -5.59 27.45 31.70
C THR A 891 -5.97 26.05 32.16
N LEU A 892 -5.06 25.11 31.98
CA LEU A 892 -5.12 23.77 32.53
C LEU A 892 -4.28 23.70 33.80
N GLN A 893 -4.87 23.20 34.89
CA GLN A 893 -4.16 22.91 36.13
C GLN A 893 -3.78 21.43 36.15
N ILE A 894 -2.49 21.15 35.95
CA ILE A 894 -1.95 19.80 35.96
C ILE A 894 -1.82 19.32 37.40
N LEU A 895 -2.52 18.23 37.72
CA LEU A 895 -2.48 17.60 39.04
C LEU A 895 -1.39 16.53 39.11
N SER A 896 -1.15 15.84 37.99
CA SER A 896 -0.08 14.85 37.82
C SER A 896 0.37 14.82 36.36
N LEU A 897 1.68 14.70 36.12
CA LEU A 897 2.27 14.49 34.79
C LEU A 897 2.49 13.01 34.46
N GLY A 898 1.97 12.07 35.26
CA GLY A 898 2.13 10.65 35.00
C GLY A 898 3.60 10.24 34.90
N GLY A 899 4.05 9.78 33.73
CA GLY A 899 5.42 9.40 33.44
C GLY A 899 6.45 10.55 33.34
N GLY A 900 6.01 11.81 33.47
CA GLY A 900 6.87 13.00 33.42
C GLY A 900 7.28 13.40 32.00
N GLY A 901 8.20 14.37 31.88
CA GLY A 901 8.68 14.89 30.60
C GLY A 901 7.84 16.01 30.00
N ALA A 902 8.05 16.30 28.71
CA ALA A 902 7.38 17.39 28.01
C ALA A 902 5.93 17.02 27.72
N LEU A 903 5.01 17.85 28.21
CA LEU A 903 3.57 17.66 28.06
C LEU A 903 3.11 18.03 26.65
N ARG A 904 2.14 17.27 26.13
CA ARG A 904 1.35 17.65 24.95
C ARG A 904 -0.13 17.72 25.33
N VAL A 905 -0.89 18.49 24.57
CA VAL A 905 -2.35 18.56 24.68
C VAL A 905 -2.92 18.16 23.34
N SER A 906 -3.96 17.32 23.35
CA SER A 906 -4.72 16.98 22.15
C SER A 906 -6.22 17.15 22.38
N MET A 907 -6.93 17.46 21.29
CA MET A 907 -8.38 17.61 21.27
C MET A 907 -8.95 16.72 20.16
N MET A 908 -9.80 15.77 20.54
CA MET A 908 -10.44 14.83 19.63
C MET A 908 -11.89 15.21 19.45
N GLY A 909 -12.33 15.45 18.21
CA GLY A 909 -13.72 15.81 17.91
C GLY A 909 -14.70 14.72 18.34
N ALA A 910 -15.90 15.11 18.76
CA ALA A 910 -16.98 14.18 19.02
C ALA A 910 -17.31 13.37 17.76
N VAL A 911 -17.25 12.05 17.85
CA VAL A 911 -17.48 11.15 16.71
C VAL A 911 -18.72 10.29 16.94
N ALA A 912 -19.57 10.21 15.91
CA ALA A 912 -20.52 9.12 15.75
C ALA A 912 -20.00 8.17 14.66
N SER A 913 -19.92 6.88 14.96
CA SER A 913 -19.48 5.85 14.01
C SER A 913 -20.68 5.12 13.43
N THR A 914 -20.78 5.06 12.11
CA THR A 914 -21.73 4.19 11.40
C THR A 914 -21.20 3.77 10.03
N HIS A 915 -21.33 2.50 9.64
CA HIS A 915 -20.97 1.97 8.32
C HIS A 915 -19.54 2.35 7.90
N GLY A 916 -18.58 2.26 8.85
CA GLY A 916 -17.19 2.65 8.61
C GLY A 916 -16.96 4.16 8.43
N ASN A 917 -17.96 5.01 8.70
CA ASN A 917 -17.83 6.47 8.70
C ASN A 917 -17.70 7.00 10.13
N SER A 918 -16.74 7.89 10.35
CA SER A 918 -16.54 8.60 11.62
C SER A 918 -16.96 10.05 11.47
N MET A 919 -18.25 10.33 11.65
CA MET A 919 -18.83 11.66 11.44
C MET A 919 -18.51 12.58 12.63
N GLY A 920 -18.00 13.79 12.36
CA GLY A 920 -17.56 14.75 13.39
C GLY A 920 -16.05 14.71 13.71
N GLN A 921 -15.29 13.80 13.08
CA GLN A 921 -13.88 13.60 13.38
C GLN A 921 -12.99 14.84 13.09
N ARG A 922 -12.15 15.17 14.08
CA ARG A 922 -11.10 16.19 14.07
C ARG A 922 -10.03 15.81 15.09
N THR A 923 -8.77 16.10 14.79
CA THR A 923 -7.65 15.86 15.72
C THR A 923 -6.78 17.11 15.76
N PHE A 924 -6.74 17.80 16.90
CA PHE A 924 -5.92 19.00 17.09
C PHE A 924 -4.85 18.78 18.14
N PHE A 925 -3.67 19.34 17.89
CA PHE A 925 -2.62 19.54 18.88
C PHE A 925 -2.42 21.05 19.09
N PRO A 926 -3.17 21.68 20.03
CA PRO A 926 -3.04 23.10 20.29
C PRO A 926 -1.68 23.50 20.86
N ALA A 927 -1.30 24.75 20.63
CA ALA A 927 -0.14 25.33 21.29
C ALA A 927 -0.37 25.31 22.81
N ALA A 928 0.60 24.76 23.55
CA ALA A 928 0.58 24.66 24.99
C ALA A 928 1.91 25.14 25.58
N SER A 929 1.86 25.89 26.66
CA SER A 929 3.03 26.35 27.42
C SER A 929 2.75 26.25 28.90
N CYS A 930 3.72 25.84 29.72
CA CYS A 930 3.52 25.59 31.14
C CYS A 930 4.49 26.39 32.01
N SER A 931 3.97 26.90 33.13
CA SER A 931 4.74 27.50 34.21
C SER A 931 4.39 26.77 35.51
N GLY A 932 5.26 25.86 35.95
CA GLY A 932 4.94 24.92 37.02
C GLY A 932 3.80 23.98 36.61
N SER A 933 2.79 23.82 37.48
CA SER A 933 1.60 23.00 37.21
C SER A 933 0.52 23.71 36.38
N SER A 934 0.70 24.99 36.05
CA SER A 934 -0.27 25.76 35.29
C SER A 934 0.14 25.84 33.82
N CYS A 935 -0.66 25.23 32.94
CA CYS A 935 -0.41 25.22 31.50
C CYS A 935 -1.44 26.09 30.77
N THR A 936 -0.98 27.01 29.93
CA THR A 936 -1.83 27.79 29.02
C THR A 936 -1.89 27.09 27.66
N VAL A 937 -3.11 26.86 27.18
CA VAL A 937 -3.42 26.25 25.89
C VAL A 937 -4.22 27.23 25.04
N THR A 938 -3.88 27.38 23.77
CA THR A 938 -4.62 28.25 22.84
C THR A 938 -5.63 27.45 22.04
N ALA A 939 -6.91 27.82 22.12
CA ALA A 939 -7.97 27.21 21.33
C ALA A 939 -7.74 27.42 19.81
N PRO A 940 -8.24 26.52 18.94
CA PRO A 940 -8.18 26.71 17.49
C PRO A 940 -8.71 28.08 17.04
N PRO A 941 -8.17 28.64 15.94
CA PRO A 941 -8.27 30.07 15.67
C PRO A 941 -9.62 30.53 15.11
N ASN A 942 -10.38 29.66 14.44
CA ASN A 942 -11.65 30.01 13.81
C ASN A 942 -12.46 28.77 13.41
N ALA A 943 -13.69 29.01 12.93
CA ALA A 943 -14.65 27.99 12.57
C ALA A 943 -14.35 27.19 11.28
N ASN A 944 -13.50 27.70 10.39
CA ASN A 944 -13.10 26.96 9.18
C ASN A 944 -12.06 25.89 9.52
N VAL A 945 -11.15 26.21 10.45
CA VAL A 945 -10.18 25.24 10.98
C VAL A 945 -10.88 24.22 11.88
N CYS A 946 -11.71 24.71 12.79
CA CYS A 946 -12.39 23.92 13.81
C CYS A 946 -13.88 24.28 13.80
N PRO A 947 -14.72 23.60 13.01
CA PRO A 947 -16.16 23.80 13.08
C PRO A 947 -16.66 23.72 14.53
N PRO A 948 -17.72 24.47 14.90
CA PRO A 948 -18.23 24.46 16.26
C PRO A 948 -18.55 23.04 16.71
N GLY A 949 -18.15 22.66 17.91
CA GLY A 949 -18.31 21.27 18.35
C GLY A 949 -17.78 20.97 19.73
N TRP A 950 -17.98 19.72 20.13
CA TRP A 950 -17.46 19.15 21.37
C TRP A 950 -16.20 18.33 21.10
N PHE A 951 -15.26 18.39 22.04
CA PHE A 951 -13.97 17.75 21.94
C PHE A 951 -13.58 17.06 23.25
N GLN A 952 -13.10 15.83 23.16
CA GLN A 952 -12.36 15.18 24.25
C GLN A 952 -10.98 15.83 24.36
N LEU A 953 -10.71 16.54 25.45
CA LEU A 953 -9.41 17.16 25.74
C LEU A 953 -8.54 16.18 26.55
N PHE A 954 -7.37 15.85 26.01
CA PHE A 954 -6.38 15.00 26.67
C PHE A 954 -5.11 15.78 26.99
N VAL A 955 -4.50 15.45 28.13
CA VAL A 955 -3.12 15.79 28.45
C VAL A 955 -2.28 14.53 28.28
N LEU A 956 -1.16 14.64 27.56
CA LEU A 956 -0.21 13.56 27.36
C LEU A 956 1.12 13.88 28.05
N ASP A 957 1.73 12.88 28.69
CA ASP A 957 3.08 13.00 29.20
C ASP A 957 4.15 12.90 28.10
N GLY A 958 5.43 13.00 28.49
CA GLY A 958 6.56 12.92 27.56
C GLY A 958 6.75 11.55 26.91
N LYS A 959 6.02 10.52 27.35
CA LYS A 959 5.98 9.18 26.73
C LYS A 959 4.75 8.99 25.84
N GLY A 960 3.85 9.98 25.77
CA GLY A 960 2.60 9.90 25.01
C GLY A 960 1.47 9.18 25.73
N VAL A 961 1.56 8.95 27.05
CA VAL A 961 0.46 8.36 27.82
C VAL A 961 -0.61 9.43 28.06
N PRO A 962 -1.87 9.23 27.62
CA PRO A 962 -2.93 10.21 27.80
C PRO A 962 -3.60 10.13 29.17
N SER A 963 -4.07 11.26 29.68
CA SER A 963 -5.03 11.36 30.78
C SER A 963 -6.37 10.70 30.42
N THR A 964 -7.30 10.63 31.37
CA THR A 964 -8.73 10.58 31.00
C THR A 964 -9.13 11.92 30.39
N ALA A 965 -10.05 11.91 29.44
CA ALA A 965 -10.53 13.11 28.76
C ALA A 965 -11.36 14.01 29.69
N ILE A 966 -11.33 15.32 29.42
CA ILE A 966 -12.37 16.25 29.83
C ILE A 966 -13.00 16.83 28.58
N TRP A 967 -14.34 16.84 28.50
CA TRP A 967 -15.03 17.39 27.34
C TRP A 967 -15.06 18.92 27.38
N VAL A 968 -14.60 19.56 26.30
CA VAL A 968 -14.66 21.01 26.08
C VAL A 968 -15.39 21.33 24.79
N ARG A 969 -16.12 22.45 24.78
CA ARG A 969 -16.83 22.96 23.61
C ARG A 969 -16.05 24.09 23.00
N VAL A 970 -15.92 24.12 21.67
CA VAL A 970 -15.24 25.20 20.94
C VAL A 970 -16.22 25.83 19.96
N GLY A 971 -16.24 27.17 19.90
CA GLY A 971 -16.99 27.91 18.88
C GLY A 971 -18.47 28.17 19.20
N GLY A 972 -18.96 27.66 20.33
CA GLY A 972 -20.33 27.89 20.78
C GLY A 972 -21.39 27.22 19.88
N ASP A 973 -22.57 27.82 19.79
CA ASP A 973 -23.70 27.33 18.98
C ASP A 973 -24.24 28.46 18.06
N PRO A 974 -23.49 28.83 17.00
CA PRO A 974 -23.83 29.98 16.16
C PRO A 974 -25.12 29.78 15.35
N ALA A 975 -25.44 28.53 14.97
CA ALA A 975 -26.70 28.20 14.30
C ALA A 975 -27.89 28.06 15.26
N LYS A 976 -27.68 28.29 16.57
CA LYS A 976 -28.70 28.19 17.62
C LYS A 976 -29.40 26.83 17.63
N LEU A 977 -28.66 25.75 17.34
CA LEU A 977 -29.19 24.39 17.33
C LEU A 977 -29.83 24.03 18.66
N GLY A 978 -29.32 24.51 19.80
CA GLY A 978 -29.91 24.31 21.12
C GLY A 978 -31.32 24.88 21.29
N ASN A 979 -31.72 25.81 20.42
CA ASN A 979 -33.08 26.36 20.33
C ASN A 979 -33.92 25.73 19.20
N TRP A 980 -33.34 24.77 18.47
CA TRP A 980 -33.99 24.04 17.39
C TRP A 980 -34.30 22.58 17.81
N PRO A 981 -35.47 22.06 17.40
CA PRO A 981 -36.51 22.70 16.59
C PRO A 981 -37.38 23.70 17.35
N ALA A 982 -37.94 24.69 16.64
CA ALA A 982 -38.85 25.65 17.24
C ALA A 982 -40.20 24.99 17.55
N GLY A 983 -40.65 25.06 18.80
CA GLY A 983 -41.96 24.56 19.24
C GLY A 983 -41.91 23.72 20.52
N GLY A 984 -43.07 23.51 21.15
CA GLY A 984 -43.14 22.81 22.45
C GLY A 984 -43.04 21.28 22.37
N SER A 985 -42.99 20.69 21.17
CA SER A 985 -42.93 19.23 20.98
C SER A 985 -41.54 18.63 21.22
N PHE A 986 -40.50 19.45 21.26
CA PHE A 986 -39.13 19.03 21.51
C PHE A 986 -38.53 19.86 22.64
N SER A 987 -37.70 19.24 23.47
CA SER A 987 -36.99 19.94 24.53
C SER A 987 -35.86 20.80 23.95
N LEU A 988 -35.62 21.95 24.56
CA LEU A 988 -34.54 22.89 24.21
C LEU A 988 -33.43 22.93 25.28
N PRO A 989 -32.75 21.80 25.56
CA PRO A 989 -31.81 21.69 26.67
C PRO A 989 -30.49 22.46 26.45
N GLY A 990 -30.27 23.02 25.25
CA GLY A 990 -29.09 23.83 24.93
C GLY A 990 -29.11 25.25 25.51
N THR A 991 -30.11 25.59 26.34
CA THR A 991 -30.30 26.92 26.95
C THR A 991 -29.80 26.91 28.41
N GLY A 992 -28.58 27.40 28.67
CA GLY A 992 -28.01 27.41 30.03
C GLY A 992 -26.49 27.63 30.07
N PRO A 993 -25.80 27.65 31.23
CA PRO A 993 -24.34 27.60 31.27
C PRO A 993 -23.82 26.22 30.83
N VAL A 994 -22.63 26.14 30.23
CA VAL A 994 -21.97 24.84 30.02
C VAL A 994 -21.54 24.33 31.39
N GLN A 995 -22.12 23.21 31.82
CA GLN A 995 -21.79 22.60 33.10
C GLN A 995 -20.80 21.45 32.89
N ARG A 996 -19.85 21.36 33.81
CA ARG A 996 -19.06 20.14 33.98
C ARG A 996 -20.03 19.08 34.46
N LEU A 997 -20.21 18.04 33.67
CA LEU A 997 -21.07 16.95 34.11
C LEU A 997 -20.32 16.18 35.22
N PHE A 998 -18.99 15.97 35.11
CA PHE A 998 -18.15 15.26 36.09
C PHE A 998 -16.79 15.90 36.34
#